data_AF-A0A942SC11-F1
#
_entry.id   AF-A0A942SC11-F1
#
_cell.length_a   1.000
_cell.length_b   1.000
_cell.length_c   1.000
_cell.angle_alpha   90.00
_cell.angle_beta   90.00
_cell.angle_gamma   90.00
#
_symmetry.space_group_name_H-M   'P 1'
#
loop_
_entity.id
_entity.type
_entity.pdbx_description
1 polymer ?
#
loop_
_entity_poly.entity_id
_entity_poly.type
_entity_poly.pdbx_seq_one_letter_code
_entity_poly.pdbx_strand_id
1 'polypeptide(L)'
;MKPDQQIERIAIQELLSGPGAQDLKEPWATAWYLIEESWSSGGPEKSDSTIYRIQKRLRAGDYSGAVIAALVRLVSPRLKVEPVGSWRWQVIKKPRHPKSFEHLLSASLTSGDLIDPNILDLAVVTNVQFLISLANSLDAAVLHGLDIARRLGWDSQRRFWQLGGLERVYYTSTAVEPDEIRDPDTFHRGIAPSVKLLHAVLVRIADVDISAARQFVSRWNFSATPVHVRLWAAMSRNPELTSGKQIEEFLLDLDDRKFWDLHAFPEIAELRAKRFYELGQKARESIVARIQMGPPRDHWPRKAEAEKVKNARLYSAIRELRRIEVSGGQLPATSKSWLDGQIGQFTDLEEMATDEGFSTSATVRWVSPNPDDRYDTLEGAARLRALETALSTSRGGWDDDPAERANDWLRQAQKAMLVLRDLETSRNGGDDFPRVWNSFGWAHRPSEPNQGTVPDRQDETERVLACLDRLSDQTLSTAIEGISAWLDAWAKKVAASPLGLPVWLRVWPIAVQATNSRPENSDSSDLSAIYRSSEDDHEPMDLDTINSPAGKLVGVFLAACPSLTSNSRAFVNGSAERQMRDVLISSTGRSGLIARHRLIEELPYFLRADRNWTHDHLIAPLLNDDGASLALWRAIARRTHFTDVLKIIGGAMAERATDRRLGRETRIKLVFSVVIESLHAFRERRDPAIPNPRIQQMLRTLDDEVRASAANAIQQFVRELSERAAGRKHSDREEKKHPTSAAELFLSAADPFLRNVWPQERSLATPGVSAALADLPATSGQAFAEAVDTISRFLVPFDCWSMIDYGLYGENAGEKKLELIDNEEKANALLRLLDLTIGNSEGAVIPHDLTDALDQIKSISPTAAESPAFRRLSTAARR
;
A
#
# COMPACT_ATOMS: atom_id res chain seq x y z
N MET A 1 3.35 23.43 -4.47
CA MET A 1 4.70 23.97 -4.21
C MET A 1 5.40 23.08 -3.21
N LYS A 2 6.49 22.48 -3.64
CA LYS A 2 7.18 21.42 -2.91
C LYS A 2 8.13 21.97 -1.83
N PRO A 3 8.54 21.18 -0.82
CA PRO A 3 9.44 21.62 0.25
C PRO A 3 10.84 22.08 -0.22
N ASP A 4 11.30 21.59 -1.36
CA ASP A 4 12.57 21.93 -2.01
C ASP A 4 12.55 23.26 -2.78
N GLN A 5 11.36 23.82 -3.04
CA GLN A 5 11.16 25.14 -3.66
C GLN A 5 11.25 26.28 -2.64
N GLN A 6 12.34 26.34 -1.88
CA GLN A 6 12.48 27.27 -0.76
C GLN A 6 12.47 28.74 -1.21
N ILE A 7 13.08 29.05 -2.35
CA ILE A 7 13.17 30.43 -2.87
C ILE A 7 11.78 30.95 -3.26
N GLU A 8 10.99 30.12 -3.94
CA GLU A 8 9.63 30.46 -4.35
C GLU A 8 8.69 30.62 -3.15
N ARG A 9 8.84 29.78 -2.13
CA ARG A 9 8.09 29.91 -0.87
C ARG A 9 8.41 31.22 -0.15
N ILE A 10 9.70 31.57 -0.04
CA ILE A 10 10.14 32.83 0.57
C ILE A 10 9.59 34.04 -0.21
N ALA A 11 9.69 34.03 -1.55
CA ALA A 11 9.17 35.10 -2.39
C ALA A 11 7.65 35.30 -2.20
N ILE A 12 6.90 34.21 -2.06
CA ILE A 12 5.45 34.29 -1.81
C ILE A 12 5.13 34.77 -0.39
N GLN A 13 5.88 34.33 0.61
CA GLN A 13 5.75 34.86 1.98
C GLN A 13 5.98 36.37 2.03
N GLU A 14 6.99 36.87 1.32
CA GLU A 14 7.25 38.31 1.19
C GLU A 14 6.10 39.04 0.48
N LEU A 15 5.53 38.45 -0.58
CA LEU A 15 4.37 39.03 -1.28
C LEU A 15 3.11 39.05 -0.41
N LEU A 16 2.86 38.00 0.38
CA LEU A 16 1.72 37.91 1.30
C LEU A 16 1.90 38.77 2.55
N SER A 17 3.15 39.09 2.93
CA SER A 17 3.46 39.99 4.05
C SER A 17 3.58 41.47 3.61
N GLY A 18 3.68 41.71 2.30
CA GLY A 18 3.85 43.04 1.72
C GLY A 18 2.54 43.81 1.47
N PRO A 19 2.62 45.08 1.02
CA PRO A 19 1.45 45.92 0.77
C PRO A 19 0.44 45.33 -0.23
N GLY A 20 0.93 44.54 -1.20
CA GLY A 20 0.11 43.89 -2.23
C GLY A 20 -0.83 42.80 -1.70
N ALA A 21 -0.64 42.32 -0.47
CA ALA A 21 -1.55 41.37 0.16
C ALA A 21 -2.94 41.98 0.44
N GLN A 22 -3.02 43.31 0.58
CA GLN A 22 -4.29 44.02 0.79
C GLN A 22 -5.21 43.98 -0.45
N ASP A 23 -4.66 43.69 -1.64
CA ASP A 23 -5.41 43.64 -2.90
C ASP A 23 -6.00 42.24 -3.20
N LEU A 24 -5.63 41.21 -2.43
CA LEU A 24 -6.15 39.85 -2.61
C LEU A 24 -7.61 39.77 -2.17
N LYS A 25 -8.49 39.36 -3.11
CA LYS A 25 -9.92 39.17 -2.87
C LYS A 25 -10.23 37.73 -2.47
N GLU A 26 -11.29 37.55 -1.68
CA GLU A 26 -11.87 36.22 -1.46
C GLU A 26 -12.34 35.58 -2.78
N PRO A 27 -12.19 34.26 -2.96
CA PRO A 27 -11.65 33.27 -2.01
C PRO A 27 -10.12 33.05 -2.06
N TRP A 28 -9.39 33.85 -2.85
CA TRP A 28 -7.96 33.65 -3.09
C TRP A 28 -7.09 34.03 -1.91
N ALA A 29 -7.47 35.07 -1.14
CA ALA A 29 -6.79 35.46 0.07
C ALA A 29 -6.73 34.29 1.07
N THR A 30 -7.89 33.73 1.43
CA THR A 30 -7.98 32.54 2.29
C THR A 30 -7.17 31.36 1.75
N ALA A 31 -7.27 31.09 0.44
CA ALA A 31 -6.54 29.98 -0.18
C ALA A 31 -5.01 30.13 -0.03
N TRP A 32 -4.46 31.34 -0.22
CA TRP A 32 -3.03 31.58 -0.10
C TRP A 32 -2.53 31.49 1.35
N TYR A 33 -3.29 32.00 2.33
CA TYR A 33 -2.92 31.87 3.74
C TYR A 33 -2.92 30.39 4.20
N LEU A 34 -3.86 29.58 3.71
CA LEU A 34 -3.87 28.14 3.98
C LEU A 34 -2.65 27.43 3.36
N ILE A 35 -2.26 27.81 2.14
CA ILE A 35 -1.06 27.28 1.47
C ILE A 35 0.19 27.65 2.28
N GLU A 36 0.33 28.91 2.69
CA GLU A 36 1.46 29.38 3.49
C GLU A 36 1.57 28.63 4.82
N GLU A 37 0.45 28.50 5.56
CA GLU A 37 0.39 27.77 6.84
C GLU A 37 0.81 26.30 6.68
N SER A 38 0.45 25.66 5.55
CA SER A 38 0.82 24.28 5.27
C SER A 38 2.34 24.06 5.13
N TRP A 39 3.13 25.10 4.85
CA TRP A 39 4.58 24.99 4.68
C TRP A 39 5.35 24.85 5.99
N SER A 40 4.85 25.47 7.06
CA SER A 40 5.44 25.40 8.41
C SER A 40 5.29 24.01 9.04
N SER A 41 4.42 23.19 8.47
CA SER A 41 4.14 21.83 8.89
C SER A 41 5.10 20.87 8.19
N GLY A 42 6.35 20.75 8.68
CA GLY A 42 7.33 19.79 8.15
C GLY A 42 6.71 18.41 7.93
N GLY A 43 7.01 17.77 6.79
CA GLY A 43 6.43 16.49 6.40
C GLY A 43 6.63 15.39 7.46
N PRO A 44 5.82 14.32 7.46
CA PRO A 44 6.01 13.21 8.40
C PRO A 44 7.43 12.64 8.20
N GLU A 45 8.31 12.81 9.19
CA GLU A 45 9.49 11.97 9.33
C GLU A 45 8.99 10.51 9.40
N LYS A 46 9.68 9.58 8.72
CA LYS A 46 9.34 8.15 8.78
C LYS A 46 9.23 7.76 10.26
N SER A 47 8.02 7.39 10.67
CA SER A 47 7.57 7.31 12.07
C SER A 47 8.43 6.34 12.89
N ASP A 48 8.83 5.22 12.29
CA ASP A 48 9.39 4.07 13.01
C ASP A 48 10.73 4.41 13.69
N SER A 49 11.69 5.02 12.98
CA SER A 49 13.00 5.34 13.56
C SER A 49 12.91 6.40 14.67
N THR A 50 11.98 7.35 14.56
CA THR A 50 11.78 8.38 15.57
C THR A 50 11.13 7.82 16.83
N ILE A 51 10.15 6.92 16.70
CA ILE A 51 9.51 6.23 17.82
C ILE A 51 10.56 5.43 18.62
N TYR A 52 11.37 4.61 17.94
CA TYR A 52 12.43 3.83 18.61
C TYR A 52 13.47 4.71 19.31
N ARG A 53 13.84 5.86 18.71
CA ARG A 53 14.75 6.83 19.34
C ARG A 53 14.15 7.42 20.62
N ILE A 54 12.88 7.80 20.60
CA ILE A 54 12.17 8.33 21.78
C ILE A 54 12.12 7.26 22.87
N GLN A 55 11.74 6.02 22.52
CA GLN A 55 11.69 4.90 23.46
C GLN A 55 13.05 4.65 24.12
N LYS A 56 14.15 4.62 23.33
CA LYS A 56 15.51 4.45 23.85
C LYS A 56 15.89 5.56 24.84
N ARG A 57 15.55 6.81 24.53
CA ARG A 57 15.81 7.97 25.42
C ARG A 57 15.00 7.88 26.72
N LEU A 58 13.72 7.51 26.65
CA LEU A 58 12.88 7.30 27.83
C LEU A 58 13.43 6.16 28.71
N ARG A 59 13.84 5.04 28.12
CA ARG A 59 14.48 3.91 28.84
C ARG A 59 15.82 4.30 29.48
N ALA A 60 16.55 5.23 28.87
CA ALA A 60 17.78 5.79 29.42
C ALA A 60 17.53 6.84 30.52
N GLY A 61 16.27 7.16 30.84
CA GLY A 61 15.89 8.15 31.86
C GLY A 61 15.95 9.60 31.39
N ASP A 62 15.97 9.86 30.07
CA ASP A 62 15.92 11.21 29.52
C ASP A 62 14.48 11.72 29.47
N TYR A 63 14.19 12.68 30.35
CA TYR A 63 12.89 13.34 30.48
C TYR A 63 12.93 14.82 30.05
N SER A 64 13.84 15.16 29.12
CA SER A 64 14.03 16.53 28.66
C SER A 64 12.85 17.05 27.83
N GLY A 65 12.74 18.38 27.75
CA GLY A 65 11.77 19.05 26.86
C GLY A 65 11.93 18.67 25.38
N ALA A 66 13.13 18.25 24.96
CA ALA A 66 13.36 17.75 23.60
C ALA A 66 12.63 16.41 23.33
N VAL A 67 12.54 15.53 24.33
CA VAL A 67 11.75 14.28 24.23
C VAL A 67 10.27 14.61 24.14
N ILE A 68 9.79 15.56 24.95
CA ILE A 68 8.40 16.04 24.91
C ILE A 68 8.06 16.60 23.53
N ALA A 69 8.90 17.49 23.00
CA ALA A 69 8.70 18.09 21.67
C ALA A 69 8.69 17.02 20.56
N ALA A 70 9.57 16.01 20.65
CA ALA A 70 9.61 14.91 19.70
C ALA A 70 8.33 14.04 19.75
N LEU A 71 7.86 13.68 20.95
CA LEU A 71 6.60 12.95 21.15
C LEU A 71 5.40 13.71 20.58
N VAL A 72 5.29 15.01 20.91
CA VAL A 72 4.20 15.87 20.43
C VAL A 72 4.25 15.99 18.91
N ARG A 73 5.43 16.19 18.32
CA ARG A 73 5.59 16.31 16.86
C ARG A 73 5.12 15.08 16.08
N LEU A 74 5.20 13.87 16.65
CA LEU A 74 4.70 12.65 16.01
C LEU A 74 3.17 12.66 15.85
N VAL A 75 2.43 13.25 16.79
CA VAL A 75 0.96 13.18 16.83
C VAL A 75 0.27 14.51 16.56
N SER A 76 1.02 15.62 16.50
CA SER A 76 0.47 16.97 16.37
C SER A 76 -0.40 17.13 15.12
N PRO A 77 -1.64 17.64 15.28
CA PRO A 77 -2.47 18.03 14.14
C PRO A 77 -1.85 19.21 13.38
N ARG A 78 -1.93 19.15 12.05
CA ARG A 78 -1.38 20.12 11.10
C ARG A 78 -2.28 20.28 9.89
N LEU A 79 -2.15 21.40 9.19
CA LEU A 79 -2.91 21.69 7.99
C LEU A 79 -2.33 20.96 6.78
N LYS A 80 -3.17 20.20 6.07
CA LYS A 80 -2.86 19.61 4.76
C LYS A 80 -3.57 20.41 3.68
N VAL A 81 -2.84 20.84 2.66
CA VAL A 81 -3.40 21.52 1.48
C VAL A 81 -2.98 20.78 0.23
N GLU A 82 -3.95 20.42 -0.60
CA GLU A 82 -3.77 19.66 -1.83
C GLU A 82 -4.60 20.27 -2.97
N PRO A 83 -4.24 20.01 -4.24
CA PRO A 83 -5.12 20.29 -5.36
C PRO A 83 -6.48 19.61 -5.20
N VAL A 84 -7.55 20.22 -5.71
CA VAL A 84 -8.86 19.57 -5.72
C VAL A 84 -8.80 18.35 -6.65
N GLY A 85 -8.99 17.15 -6.07
CA GLY A 85 -8.99 15.89 -6.81
C GLY A 85 -9.98 15.88 -7.98
N SER A 86 -9.56 15.29 -9.11
CA SER A 86 -10.32 15.22 -10.36
C SER A 86 -11.72 14.61 -10.18
N TRP A 87 -11.84 13.59 -9.32
CA TRP A 87 -13.10 12.93 -8.99
C TRP A 87 -14.17 13.88 -8.44
N ARG A 88 -13.79 14.93 -7.69
CA ARG A 88 -14.76 15.90 -7.13
C ARG A 88 -15.46 16.68 -8.24
N TRP A 89 -14.78 16.89 -9.38
CA TRP A 89 -15.36 17.54 -10.56
C TRP A 89 -16.26 16.63 -11.40
N GLN A 90 -16.22 15.31 -11.18
CA GLN A 90 -17.16 14.36 -11.79
C GLN A 90 -18.53 14.44 -11.11
N VAL A 91 -18.55 14.80 -9.82
CA VAL A 91 -19.77 14.90 -9.00
C VAL A 91 -20.31 16.34 -8.97
N ILE A 92 -19.44 17.35 -9.07
CA ILE A 92 -19.79 18.77 -8.95
C ILE A 92 -19.25 19.54 -10.16
N LYS A 93 -20.09 20.39 -10.78
CA LYS A 93 -19.68 21.24 -11.90
C LYS A 93 -18.66 22.29 -11.43
N LYS A 94 -17.47 22.31 -12.06
CA LYS A 94 -16.43 23.31 -11.77
C LYS A 94 -16.97 24.74 -11.95
N PRO A 95 -16.98 25.57 -10.89
CA PRO A 95 -17.54 26.92 -10.99
C PRO A 95 -16.64 27.80 -11.84
N ARG A 96 -17.25 28.61 -12.73
CA ARG A 96 -16.52 29.62 -13.52
C ARG A 96 -15.98 30.77 -12.66
N HIS A 97 -16.66 31.07 -11.56
CA HIS A 97 -16.26 32.07 -10.58
C HIS A 97 -16.23 31.43 -9.18
N PRO A 98 -15.05 31.14 -8.62
CA PRO A 98 -14.94 30.49 -7.32
C PRO A 98 -15.44 31.44 -6.22
N LYS A 99 -16.33 30.95 -5.35
CA LYS A 99 -16.90 31.72 -4.22
C LYS A 99 -16.36 31.33 -2.83
N SER A 100 -15.57 30.27 -2.76
CA SER A 100 -15.01 29.70 -1.52
C SER A 100 -13.66 29.05 -1.87
N PHE A 101 -12.75 28.97 -0.89
CA PHE A 101 -11.43 28.36 -1.08
C PHE A 101 -11.54 26.88 -1.47
N GLU A 102 -12.63 26.19 -1.08
CA GLU A 102 -12.88 24.79 -1.43
C GLU A 102 -13.06 24.55 -2.94
N HIS A 103 -13.33 25.61 -3.71
CA HIS A 103 -13.37 25.54 -5.18
C HIS A 103 -11.98 25.64 -5.82
N LEU A 104 -10.98 26.09 -5.04
CA LEU A 104 -9.61 26.33 -5.48
C LEU A 104 -8.69 25.19 -5.05
N LEU A 105 -8.82 24.75 -3.79
CA LEU A 105 -7.96 23.74 -3.17
C LEU A 105 -8.75 22.85 -2.20
N SER A 106 -8.18 21.71 -1.87
CA SER A 106 -8.62 20.84 -0.79
C SER A 106 -7.78 21.14 0.44
N ALA A 107 -8.42 21.48 1.56
CA ALA A 107 -7.76 21.67 2.84
C ALA A 107 -8.38 20.76 3.89
N SER A 108 -7.54 20.08 4.67
CA SER A 108 -7.98 19.16 5.72
C SER A 108 -7.00 19.14 6.90
N LEU A 109 -7.47 18.68 8.05
CA LEU A 109 -6.60 18.41 9.19
C LEU A 109 -5.88 17.08 8.96
N THR A 110 -4.56 17.05 9.14
CA THR A 110 -3.77 15.83 9.15
C THR A 110 -2.85 15.72 10.37
N SER A 111 -2.17 14.59 10.60
CA SER A 111 -1.15 14.40 11.65
C SER A 111 -0.18 13.27 11.26
N GLY A 112 0.52 12.66 12.23
CA GLY A 112 1.21 11.39 12.04
C GLY A 112 0.31 10.18 12.24
N ASP A 113 0.91 9.00 12.32
CA ASP A 113 0.17 7.75 12.57
C ASP A 113 -0.21 7.62 14.05
N LEU A 114 -1.24 6.81 14.33
CA LEU A 114 -1.59 6.43 15.69
C LEU A 114 -0.41 5.65 16.31
N ILE A 115 0.07 6.07 17.47
CA ILE A 115 1.21 5.42 18.14
C ILE A 115 0.69 4.40 19.14
N ASP A 116 1.24 3.19 19.11
CA ASP A 116 0.99 2.22 20.17
C ASP A 116 1.69 2.69 21.47
N PRO A 117 0.94 2.99 22.56
CA PRO A 117 1.52 3.44 23.82
C PRO A 117 2.47 2.39 24.44
N ASN A 118 2.33 1.11 24.11
CA ASN A 118 3.25 0.06 24.57
C ASN A 118 4.63 0.20 23.92
N ILE A 119 4.70 0.62 22.66
CA ILE A 119 5.98 0.85 21.97
C ILE A 119 6.73 2.01 22.61
N LEU A 120 6.03 3.03 23.13
CA LEU A 120 6.69 4.16 23.81
C LEU A 120 7.10 3.86 25.26
N ASP A 121 6.69 2.72 25.84
CA ASP A 121 6.91 2.36 27.24
C ASP A 121 6.46 3.47 28.24
N LEU A 122 5.45 4.26 27.89
CA LEU A 122 4.97 5.34 28.78
C LEU A 122 4.42 4.80 30.10
N ALA A 123 3.94 3.55 30.10
CA ALA A 123 3.41 2.88 31.28
C ALA A 123 4.45 2.70 32.41
N VAL A 124 5.76 2.67 32.11
CA VAL A 124 6.81 2.51 33.14
C VAL A 124 7.35 3.85 33.65
N VAL A 125 7.04 4.97 32.98
CA VAL A 125 7.53 6.29 33.38
C VAL A 125 6.88 6.74 34.68
N THR A 126 7.67 7.10 35.68
CA THR A 126 7.20 7.55 37.02
C THR A 126 7.47 9.04 37.28
N ASN A 127 8.17 9.74 36.38
CA ASN A 127 8.46 11.16 36.52
C ASN A 127 7.19 12.00 36.27
N VAL A 128 6.52 12.41 37.35
CA VAL A 128 5.26 13.17 37.30
C VAL A 128 5.41 14.52 36.58
N GLN A 129 6.50 15.25 36.81
CA GLN A 129 6.71 16.57 36.19
C GLN A 129 6.87 16.47 34.67
N PHE A 130 7.55 15.43 34.20
CA PHE A 130 7.63 15.10 32.78
C PHE A 130 6.26 14.78 32.19
N LEU A 131 5.49 13.90 32.85
CA LEU A 131 4.15 13.52 32.39
C LEU A 131 3.19 14.73 32.34
N ILE A 132 3.20 15.60 33.36
CA ILE A 132 2.41 16.84 33.38
C ILE A 132 2.80 17.76 32.21
N SER A 133 4.11 17.93 31.98
CA SER A 133 4.61 18.77 30.89
C SER A 133 4.22 18.21 29.52
N LEU A 134 4.28 16.89 29.36
CA LEU A 134 3.83 16.19 28.15
C LEU A 134 2.32 16.34 27.95
N ALA A 135 1.50 16.14 28.99
CA ALA A 135 0.06 16.30 28.93
C ALA A 135 -0.36 17.72 28.54
N ASN A 136 0.25 18.76 29.15
CA ASN A 136 -0.02 20.14 28.76
C ASN A 136 0.37 20.43 27.30
N SER A 137 1.48 19.86 26.81
CA SER A 137 1.92 20.05 25.43
C SER A 137 0.99 19.35 24.43
N LEU A 138 0.49 18.17 24.77
CA LEU A 138 -0.50 17.44 23.96
C LEU A 138 -1.87 18.13 23.96
N ASP A 139 -2.32 18.64 25.11
CA ASP A 139 -3.57 19.42 25.23
C ASP A 139 -3.51 20.69 24.36
N ALA A 140 -2.35 21.38 24.35
CA ALA A 140 -2.10 22.50 23.44
C ALA A 140 -2.13 22.08 21.96
N ALA A 141 -1.60 20.89 21.61
CA ALA A 141 -1.65 20.37 20.24
C ALA A 141 -3.09 20.04 19.81
N VAL A 142 -3.92 19.48 20.71
CA VAL A 142 -5.35 19.25 20.46
C VAL A 142 -6.07 20.58 20.22
N LEU A 143 -5.87 21.58 21.08
CA LEU A 143 -6.47 22.91 20.92
C LEU A 143 -6.05 23.57 19.60
N HIS A 144 -4.78 23.45 19.21
CA HIS A 144 -4.27 23.91 17.92
C HIS A 144 -4.98 23.22 16.74
N GLY A 145 -5.15 21.90 16.80
CA GLY A 145 -5.91 21.16 15.78
C GLY A 145 -7.37 21.60 15.66
N LEU A 146 -8.02 21.88 16.80
CA LEU A 146 -9.38 22.42 16.82
C LEU A 146 -9.46 23.83 16.22
N ASP A 147 -8.43 24.65 16.44
CA ASP A 147 -8.33 25.99 15.86
C ASP A 147 -8.18 25.96 14.33
N ILE A 148 -7.30 25.08 13.81
CA ILE A 148 -7.20 24.79 12.37
C ILE A 148 -8.57 24.37 11.83
N ALA A 149 -9.24 23.41 12.50
CA ALA A 149 -10.53 22.93 12.04
C ALA A 149 -11.60 24.03 12.01
N ARG A 150 -11.63 24.94 12.99
CA ARG A 150 -12.53 26.10 12.98
C ARG A 150 -12.26 27.02 11.79
N ARG A 151 -10.99 27.27 11.45
CA ARG A 151 -10.62 28.01 10.22
C ARG A 151 -11.14 27.31 8.95
N LEU A 152 -11.13 25.98 8.93
CA LEU A 152 -11.71 25.17 7.84
C LEU A 152 -13.25 25.06 7.89
N GLY A 153 -13.91 25.75 8.81
CA GLY A 153 -15.36 25.80 8.91
C GLY A 153 -15.98 24.74 9.81
N TRP A 154 -15.22 24.07 10.66
CA TRP A 154 -15.76 23.18 11.69
C TRP A 154 -16.33 23.98 12.87
N ASP A 155 -17.64 23.87 13.09
CA ASP A 155 -18.41 24.68 14.05
C ASP A 155 -18.74 23.94 15.35
N SER A 156 -18.01 22.85 15.67
CA SER A 156 -18.30 21.91 16.77
C SER A 156 -19.65 21.17 16.66
N GLN A 157 -20.53 21.54 15.73
CA GLN A 157 -21.77 20.83 15.45
C GLN A 157 -21.60 19.81 14.32
N ARG A 158 -20.68 20.06 13.39
CA ARG A 158 -20.35 19.11 12.31
C ARG A 158 -19.63 17.85 12.81
N ARG A 159 -19.65 16.80 11.98
CA ARG A 159 -19.16 15.46 12.31
C ARG A 159 -17.63 15.41 12.49
N PHE A 160 -17.16 14.52 13.36
CA PHE A 160 -15.73 14.34 13.70
C PHE A 160 -14.85 13.89 12.52
N TRP A 161 -15.41 13.31 11.44
CA TRP A 161 -14.62 12.97 10.25
C TRP A 161 -13.93 14.19 9.62
N GLN A 162 -14.46 15.40 9.81
CA GLN A 162 -13.83 16.65 9.35
C GLN A 162 -12.57 17.03 10.15
N LEU A 163 -12.38 16.44 11.33
CA LEU A 163 -11.14 16.53 12.11
C LEU A 163 -10.12 15.44 11.69
N GLY A 164 -10.33 14.78 10.55
CA GLY A 164 -9.56 13.63 10.12
C GLY A 164 -9.85 12.35 10.91
N GLY A 165 -11.01 12.28 11.57
CA GLY A 165 -11.50 11.12 12.32
C GLY A 165 -11.23 11.20 13.83
N LEU A 166 -12.19 10.73 14.62
CA LEU A 166 -12.08 10.49 16.08
C LEU A 166 -13.26 9.63 16.54
N GLU A 167 -13.13 8.31 16.43
CA GLU A 167 -14.14 7.34 16.84
C GLU A 167 -14.08 7.11 18.36
N ARG A 168 -12.88 6.99 18.94
CA ARG A 168 -12.68 6.91 20.40
C ARG A 168 -11.62 7.89 20.87
N VAL A 169 -11.74 8.40 22.10
CA VAL A 169 -10.71 9.27 22.69
C VAL A 169 -9.59 8.51 23.40
N TYR A 170 -9.70 7.19 23.49
CA TYR A 170 -8.72 6.30 24.11
C TYR A 170 -8.48 5.07 23.24
N TYR A 171 -7.36 4.38 23.48
CA TYR A 171 -6.97 3.16 22.76
C TYR A 171 -7.91 2.00 23.11
N THR A 172 -8.53 1.37 22.12
CA THR A 172 -9.48 0.25 22.34
C THR A 172 -8.83 -1.12 22.29
N SER A 173 -7.72 -1.22 21.57
CA SER A 173 -6.91 -2.42 21.41
C SER A 173 -5.44 -2.02 21.38
N THR A 174 -4.61 -2.76 22.09
CA THR A 174 -3.15 -2.68 22.03
C THR A 174 -2.68 -3.92 21.28
N ALA A 175 -2.83 -3.93 19.96
CA ALA A 175 -2.64 -5.13 19.16
C ALA A 175 -1.16 -5.60 19.15
N VAL A 176 -0.93 -6.85 19.53
CA VAL A 176 0.31 -7.61 19.23
C VAL A 176 0.04 -8.77 18.26
N GLU A 177 -1.21 -9.11 17.92
CA GLU A 177 -1.51 -10.21 17.00
C GLU A 177 -2.29 -9.81 15.73
N PRO A 178 -2.00 -10.44 14.57
CA PRO A 178 -2.54 -10.06 13.26
C PRO A 178 -4.05 -10.29 13.08
N ASP A 179 -4.71 -11.07 13.94
CA ASP A 179 -6.13 -11.44 13.85
C ASP A 179 -7.04 -10.69 14.85
N GLU A 180 -6.51 -9.80 15.71
CA GLU A 180 -7.32 -9.04 16.66
C GLU A 180 -7.90 -7.72 16.09
N ILE A 181 -9.06 -7.34 16.64
CA ILE A 181 -9.79 -6.10 16.32
C ILE A 181 -8.85 -4.91 16.52
N ARG A 182 -8.41 -4.31 15.40
CA ARG A 182 -7.60 -3.08 15.41
C ARG A 182 -8.37 -1.95 16.08
N ASP A 183 -7.65 -0.95 16.58
CA ASP A 183 -8.26 0.28 17.08
C ASP A 183 -9.01 1.00 15.93
N PRO A 184 -10.26 1.48 16.13
CA PRO A 184 -11.08 2.07 15.07
C PRO A 184 -10.45 3.31 14.42
N ASP A 185 -9.52 3.97 15.11
CA ASP A 185 -8.80 5.14 14.62
C ASP A 185 -7.41 4.81 14.04
N THR A 186 -7.07 3.53 13.85
CA THR A 186 -5.74 3.09 13.36
C THR A 186 -5.29 3.82 12.09
N PHE A 187 -6.24 4.12 11.19
CA PHE A 187 -5.96 4.79 9.91
C PHE A 187 -6.34 6.28 9.90
N HIS A 188 -6.78 6.84 11.03
CA HIS A 188 -7.17 8.24 11.14
C HIS A 188 -5.94 9.12 11.39
N ARG A 189 -5.50 9.81 10.34
CA ARG A 189 -4.36 10.74 10.37
C ARG A 189 -4.82 12.17 10.61
N GLY A 190 -5.59 12.42 11.66
CA GLY A 190 -6.21 13.71 11.99
C GLY A 190 -5.97 14.12 13.44
N ILE A 191 -7.03 14.47 14.17
CA ILE A 191 -6.93 14.82 15.59
C ILE A 191 -6.72 13.60 16.52
N ALA A 192 -7.16 12.41 16.09
CA ALA A 192 -7.18 11.20 16.91
C ALA A 192 -5.84 10.83 17.57
N PRO A 193 -4.68 10.82 16.88
CA PRO A 193 -3.40 10.46 17.50
C PRO A 193 -3.05 11.31 18.73
N SER A 194 -3.24 12.64 18.62
CA SER A 194 -2.96 13.56 19.73
C SER A 194 -3.91 13.38 20.91
N VAL A 195 -5.21 13.16 20.65
CA VAL A 195 -6.24 12.97 21.68
C VAL A 195 -6.03 11.66 22.43
N LYS A 196 -5.74 10.57 21.72
CA LYS A 196 -5.51 9.26 22.33
C LYS A 196 -4.23 9.24 23.17
N LEU A 197 -3.15 9.84 22.67
CA LEU A 197 -1.92 9.95 23.44
C LEU A 197 -2.11 10.83 24.69
N LEU A 198 -2.84 11.94 24.59
CA LEU A 198 -3.19 12.79 25.73
C LEU A 198 -3.96 12.01 26.80
N HIS A 199 -4.98 11.24 26.40
CA HIS A 199 -5.72 10.37 27.32
C HIS A 199 -4.79 9.35 28.00
N ALA A 200 -3.96 8.64 27.23
CA ALA A 200 -3.04 7.64 27.77
C ALA A 200 -2.04 8.23 28.78
N VAL A 201 -1.47 9.40 28.49
CA VAL A 201 -0.57 10.12 29.40
C VAL A 201 -1.32 10.53 30.67
N LEU A 202 -2.56 11.00 30.57
CA LEU A 202 -3.32 11.41 31.75
C LEU A 202 -3.77 10.23 32.62
N VAL A 203 -4.10 9.08 32.02
CA VAL A 203 -4.30 7.83 32.77
C VAL A 203 -3.03 7.50 33.55
N ARG A 204 -1.85 7.60 32.91
CA ARG A 204 -0.59 7.35 33.60
C ARG A 204 -0.30 8.35 34.72
N ILE A 205 -0.66 9.62 34.56
CA ILE A 205 -0.59 10.61 35.65
C ILE A 205 -1.51 10.18 36.79
N ALA A 206 -2.73 9.72 36.52
CA ALA A 206 -3.66 9.30 37.58
C ALA A 206 -3.11 8.13 38.41
N ASP A 207 -2.38 7.19 37.79
CA ASP A 207 -1.74 6.06 38.48
C ASP A 207 -0.61 6.48 39.42
N VAL A 208 0.09 7.60 39.13
CA VAL A 208 1.28 8.04 39.88
C VAL A 208 0.98 9.22 40.81
N ASP A 209 0.14 10.15 40.37
CA ASP A 209 -0.32 11.34 41.09
C ASP A 209 -1.76 11.71 40.67
N ILE A 210 -2.71 11.16 41.41
CA ILE A 210 -4.13 11.42 41.18
C ILE A 210 -4.52 12.90 41.35
N SER A 211 -3.83 13.64 42.22
CA SER A 211 -4.15 15.05 42.47
C SER A 211 -3.82 15.91 41.26
N ALA A 212 -2.69 15.62 40.59
CA ALA A 212 -2.35 16.24 39.31
C ALA A 212 -3.37 15.89 38.22
N ALA A 213 -3.80 14.63 38.11
CA ALA A 213 -4.80 14.22 37.12
C ALA A 213 -6.15 14.93 37.32
N ARG A 214 -6.62 15.09 38.56
CA ARG A 214 -7.85 15.83 38.89
C ARG A 214 -7.85 17.27 38.38
N GLN A 215 -6.70 17.94 38.34
CA GLN A 215 -6.62 19.31 37.81
C GLN A 215 -6.92 19.37 36.31
N PHE A 216 -6.46 18.40 35.52
CA PHE A 216 -6.80 18.30 34.10
C PHE A 216 -8.28 18.00 33.89
N VAL A 217 -8.82 17.01 34.60
CA VAL A 217 -10.24 16.63 34.52
C VAL A 217 -11.13 17.82 34.89
N SER A 218 -10.80 18.56 35.96
CA SER A 218 -11.54 19.76 36.35
C SER A 218 -11.52 20.82 35.25
N ARG A 219 -10.38 21.08 34.61
CA ARG A 219 -10.29 22.03 33.48
C ARG A 219 -11.16 21.62 32.30
N TRP A 220 -11.17 20.33 31.94
CA TRP A 220 -11.97 19.84 30.82
C TRP A 220 -13.48 19.91 31.09
N ASN A 221 -13.92 19.80 32.34
CA ASN A 221 -15.33 19.97 32.71
C ASN A 221 -15.87 21.38 32.37
N PHE A 222 -15.01 22.40 32.38
CA PHE A 222 -15.36 23.77 32.00
C PHE A 222 -15.11 24.07 30.52
N SER A 223 -14.58 23.12 29.75
CA SER A 223 -14.31 23.30 28.32
C SER A 223 -15.56 23.05 27.49
N ALA A 224 -15.90 24.00 26.61
CA ALA A 224 -17.09 23.90 25.76
C ALA A 224 -16.89 23.03 24.51
N THR A 225 -15.70 22.45 24.28
CA THR A 225 -15.43 21.72 23.04
C THR A 225 -15.84 20.24 23.13
N PRO A 226 -16.42 19.65 22.06
CA PRO A 226 -16.83 18.24 22.05
C PRO A 226 -15.71 17.26 22.38
N VAL A 227 -14.47 17.50 21.93
CA VAL A 227 -13.32 16.62 22.21
C VAL A 227 -13.00 16.58 23.70
N HIS A 228 -12.95 17.73 24.37
CA HIS A 228 -12.66 17.79 25.81
C HIS A 228 -13.80 17.23 26.66
N VAL A 229 -15.05 17.39 26.24
CA VAL A 229 -16.20 16.73 26.89
C VAL A 229 -16.07 15.21 26.82
N ARG A 230 -15.65 14.66 25.67
CA ARG A 230 -15.41 13.21 25.51
C ARG A 230 -14.23 12.74 26.36
N LEU A 231 -13.13 13.47 26.38
CA LEU A 231 -11.97 13.19 27.26
C LEU A 231 -12.36 13.21 28.74
N TRP A 232 -13.15 14.22 29.16
CA TRP A 232 -13.69 14.32 30.51
C TRP A 232 -14.57 13.11 30.85
N ALA A 233 -15.46 12.71 29.94
CA ALA A 233 -16.33 11.56 30.14
C ALA A 233 -15.53 10.25 30.25
N ALA A 234 -14.49 10.09 29.43
CA ALA A 234 -13.60 8.93 29.47
C ALA A 234 -12.83 8.83 30.80
N MET A 235 -12.25 9.93 31.28
CA MET A 235 -11.51 9.95 32.55
C MET A 235 -12.44 9.81 33.77
N SER A 236 -13.64 10.38 33.71
CA SER A 236 -14.64 10.31 34.78
C SER A 236 -15.24 8.92 34.96
N ARG A 237 -14.86 7.92 34.16
CA ARG A 237 -15.15 6.51 34.46
C ARG A 237 -14.40 6.03 35.71
N ASN A 238 -13.27 6.65 36.06
CA ASN A 238 -12.56 6.38 37.30
C ASN A 238 -13.23 7.12 38.49
N PRO A 239 -13.73 6.40 39.52
CA PRO A 239 -14.39 7.00 40.68
C PRO A 239 -13.50 7.89 41.54
N GLU A 240 -12.18 7.71 41.47
CA GLU A 240 -11.27 8.53 42.23
C GLU A 240 -11.04 9.91 41.61
N LEU A 241 -11.35 10.11 40.33
CA LEU A 241 -11.14 11.40 39.63
C LEU A 241 -12.36 12.32 39.69
N THR A 242 -13.57 11.75 39.64
CA THR A 242 -14.83 12.50 39.57
C THR A 242 -15.88 11.89 40.50
N SER A 243 -16.54 12.74 41.28
CA SER A 243 -17.58 12.33 42.23
C SER A 243 -18.90 11.97 41.53
N GLY A 244 -19.69 11.06 42.13
CA GLY A 244 -21.01 10.68 41.60
C GLY A 244 -21.98 11.87 41.45
N LYS A 245 -21.89 12.88 42.32
CA LYS A 245 -22.72 14.10 42.22
C LYS A 245 -22.40 14.92 40.96
N GLN A 246 -21.12 15.06 40.61
CA GLN A 246 -20.72 15.75 39.39
C GLN A 246 -21.19 15.00 38.14
N ILE A 247 -21.15 13.66 38.16
CA ILE A 247 -21.66 12.83 37.06
C ILE A 247 -23.18 12.98 36.94
N GLU A 248 -23.89 13.00 38.07
CA GLU A 248 -25.34 13.22 38.11
C GLU A 248 -25.72 14.56 37.48
N GLU A 249 -25.08 15.66 37.91
CA GLU A 249 -25.31 17.00 37.36
C GLU A 249 -25.02 17.04 35.85
N PHE A 250 -23.90 16.44 35.41
CA PHE A 250 -23.53 16.37 34.00
C PHE A 250 -24.56 15.60 33.16
N LEU A 251 -24.94 14.39 33.57
CA LEU A 251 -25.84 13.53 32.79
C LEU A 251 -27.25 14.11 32.66
N LEU A 252 -27.72 14.84 33.69
CA LEU A 252 -29.02 15.50 33.66
C LEU A 252 -29.04 16.76 32.77
N ASP A 253 -27.91 17.43 32.59
CA ASP A 253 -27.78 18.64 31.75
C ASP A 253 -27.55 18.35 30.25
N LEU A 254 -27.31 17.08 29.87
CA LEU A 254 -27.03 16.71 28.48
C LEU A 254 -28.19 17.02 27.52
N ASP A 255 -27.87 17.69 26.41
CA ASP A 255 -28.75 17.78 25.25
C ASP A 255 -28.98 16.40 24.59
N ASP A 256 -30.01 16.29 23.76
CA ASP A 256 -30.39 15.02 23.14
C ASP A 256 -29.31 14.46 22.21
N ARG A 257 -28.54 15.32 21.53
CA ARG A 257 -27.48 14.85 20.63
C ARG A 257 -26.36 14.18 21.43
N LYS A 258 -25.83 14.84 22.46
CA LYS A 258 -24.77 14.27 23.31
C LYS A 258 -25.23 13.03 24.07
N PHE A 259 -26.52 12.96 24.39
CA PHE A 259 -27.10 11.82 25.11
C PHE A 259 -27.26 10.56 24.23
N TRP A 260 -27.62 10.73 22.94
CA TRP A 260 -28.02 9.63 22.04
C TRP A 260 -27.04 9.32 20.90
N ASP A 261 -26.23 10.27 20.43
CA ASP A 261 -25.33 10.08 19.28
C ASP A 261 -24.09 9.27 19.68
N LEU A 262 -24.20 7.94 19.60
CA LEU A 262 -23.13 7.01 19.97
C LEU A 262 -21.89 7.09 19.06
N HIS A 263 -22.02 7.59 17.83
CA HIS A 263 -20.88 7.77 16.95
C HIS A 263 -20.10 9.03 17.33
N ALA A 264 -20.80 10.07 17.78
CA ALA A 264 -20.16 11.32 18.20
C ALA A 264 -19.67 11.28 19.66
N PHE A 265 -20.41 10.64 20.57
CA PHE A 265 -20.16 10.69 22.02
C PHE A 265 -20.26 9.31 22.71
N PRO A 266 -19.54 8.28 22.24
CA PRO A 266 -19.60 6.93 22.84
C PRO A 266 -19.18 6.93 24.32
N GLU A 267 -18.21 7.77 24.70
CA GLU A 267 -17.69 7.83 26.08
C GLU A 267 -18.73 8.30 27.11
N ILE A 268 -19.72 9.09 26.68
CA ILE A 268 -20.83 9.53 27.55
C ILE A 268 -21.76 8.35 27.85
N ALA A 269 -22.07 7.52 26.85
CA ALA A 269 -22.90 6.33 27.03
C ALA A 269 -22.21 5.30 27.95
N GLU A 270 -20.90 5.12 27.80
CA GLU A 270 -20.12 4.29 28.72
C GLU A 270 -20.08 4.84 30.14
N LEU A 271 -19.84 6.14 30.32
CA LEU A 271 -19.82 6.79 31.63
C LEU A 271 -21.17 6.57 32.34
N ARG A 272 -22.28 6.84 31.63
CA ARG A 272 -23.64 6.64 32.13
C ARG A 272 -23.85 5.21 32.61
N ALA A 273 -23.39 4.22 31.84
CA ALA A 273 -23.57 2.81 32.19
C ALA A 273 -22.68 2.38 33.37
N LYS A 274 -21.37 2.67 33.32
CA LYS A 274 -20.40 2.25 34.35
C LYS A 274 -20.59 2.91 35.70
N ARG A 275 -21.07 4.16 35.74
CA ARG A 275 -21.23 4.94 36.98
C ARG A 275 -22.69 5.10 37.40
N PHE A 276 -23.61 4.35 36.80
CA PHE A 276 -25.06 4.45 37.08
C PHE A 276 -25.41 4.20 38.55
N TYR A 277 -24.71 3.27 39.20
CA TYR A 277 -24.98 2.86 40.58
C TYR A 277 -24.71 3.96 41.63
N GLU A 278 -23.90 4.96 41.29
CA GLU A 278 -23.55 6.07 42.19
C GLU A 278 -24.56 7.22 42.13
N LEU A 279 -25.47 7.19 41.16
CA LEU A 279 -26.47 8.24 40.96
C LEU A 279 -27.57 8.16 42.02
N GLY A 280 -28.05 9.31 42.47
CA GLY A 280 -29.21 9.42 43.35
C GLY A 280 -30.44 8.76 42.73
N GLN A 281 -31.35 8.25 43.57
CA GLN A 281 -32.53 7.53 43.09
C GLN A 281 -33.35 8.34 42.09
N LYS A 282 -33.59 9.63 42.38
CA LYS A 282 -34.34 10.53 41.50
C LYS A 282 -33.66 10.71 40.13
N ALA A 283 -32.34 10.79 40.10
CA ALA A 283 -31.59 10.91 38.84
C ALA A 283 -31.63 9.62 38.03
N ARG A 284 -31.49 8.45 38.68
CA ARG A 284 -31.65 7.13 38.03
C ARG A 284 -33.02 6.98 37.39
N GLU A 285 -34.08 7.33 38.12
CA GLU A 285 -35.46 7.30 37.60
C GLU A 285 -35.62 8.26 36.40
N SER A 286 -35.09 9.47 36.48
CA SER A 286 -35.18 10.45 35.38
C SER A 286 -34.41 10.01 34.12
N ILE A 287 -33.21 9.47 34.28
CA ILE A 287 -32.37 9.00 33.15
C ILE A 287 -33.03 7.79 32.50
N VAL A 288 -33.53 6.83 33.29
CA VAL A 288 -34.20 5.64 32.77
C VAL A 288 -35.50 6.00 32.06
N ALA A 289 -36.29 6.93 32.61
CA ALA A 289 -37.47 7.45 31.94
C ALA A 289 -37.11 8.10 30.58
N ARG A 290 -36.02 8.89 30.52
CA ARG A 290 -35.51 9.46 29.27
C ARG A 290 -35.10 8.38 28.27
N ILE A 291 -34.42 7.32 28.71
CA ILE A 291 -34.02 6.20 27.85
C ILE A 291 -35.24 5.46 27.30
N GLN A 292 -36.25 5.16 28.14
CA GLN A 292 -37.47 4.46 27.73
C GLN A 292 -38.29 5.24 26.70
N MET A 293 -38.21 6.57 26.68
CA MET A 293 -38.82 7.40 25.62
C MET A 293 -38.10 7.26 24.27
N GLY A 294 -36.84 6.82 24.26
CA GLY A 294 -36.01 6.70 23.06
C GLY A 294 -35.57 8.05 22.46
N PRO A 295 -34.74 8.03 21.40
CA PRO A 295 -34.25 9.25 20.76
C PRO A 295 -35.39 10.08 20.16
N PRO A 296 -35.27 11.42 20.09
CA PRO A 296 -36.25 12.26 19.42
C PRO A 296 -36.39 11.96 17.91
N ARG A 297 -37.56 12.25 17.32
CA ARG A 297 -37.90 11.90 15.92
C ARG A 297 -37.01 12.59 14.87
N ASP A 298 -36.41 13.73 15.22
CA ASP A 298 -35.55 14.53 14.34
C ASP A 298 -34.20 13.88 14.02
N HIS A 299 -33.83 12.81 14.73
CA HIS A 299 -32.64 12.00 14.44
C HIS A 299 -32.76 11.21 13.13
N TRP A 300 -33.98 11.07 12.59
CA TRP A 300 -34.25 10.40 11.32
C TRP A 300 -34.77 11.38 10.27
N PRO A 301 -34.49 11.14 8.96
CA PRO A 301 -35.04 11.95 7.88
C PRO A 301 -36.57 12.07 7.95
N ARG A 302 -37.11 13.22 7.52
CA ARG A 302 -38.57 13.46 7.53
C ARG A 302 -39.36 12.41 6.73
N LYS A 303 -38.74 11.82 5.71
CA LYS A 303 -39.35 10.77 4.85
C LYS A 303 -39.19 9.34 5.39
N ALA A 304 -38.49 9.14 6.51
CA ALA A 304 -38.33 7.83 7.09
C ALA A 304 -39.68 7.26 7.56
N GLU A 305 -39.93 6.00 7.24
CA GLU A 305 -41.15 5.26 7.54
C GLU A 305 -41.42 5.19 9.06
N ALA A 306 -42.65 5.49 9.48
CA ALA A 306 -42.99 5.67 10.89
C ALA A 306 -42.75 4.41 11.74
N GLU A 307 -43.09 3.22 11.22
CA GLU A 307 -42.88 1.95 11.92
C GLU A 307 -41.38 1.62 12.06
N LYS A 308 -40.59 1.85 11.01
CA LYS A 308 -39.12 1.67 11.09
C LYS A 308 -38.49 2.60 12.12
N VAL A 309 -38.94 3.85 12.20
CA VAL A 309 -38.46 4.80 13.21
C VAL A 309 -38.89 4.37 14.62
N LYS A 310 -40.13 3.91 14.80
CA LYS A 310 -40.62 3.39 16.09
C LYS A 310 -39.77 2.18 16.54
N ASN A 311 -39.48 1.26 15.62
CA ASN A 311 -38.64 0.10 15.88
C ASN A 311 -37.20 0.51 16.28
N ALA A 312 -36.59 1.44 15.52
CA ALA A 312 -35.25 1.95 15.81
C ALA A 312 -35.16 2.69 17.16
N ARG A 313 -36.21 3.43 17.55
CA ARG A 313 -36.30 4.07 18.87
C ARG A 313 -36.36 3.05 19.99
N LEU A 314 -37.17 2.00 19.82
CA LEU A 314 -37.28 0.91 20.79
C LEU A 314 -35.95 0.16 20.94
N TYR A 315 -35.31 -0.20 19.82
CA TYR A 315 -33.98 -0.81 19.79
C TYR A 315 -32.95 0.03 20.56
N SER A 316 -32.91 1.35 20.29
CA SER A 316 -31.99 2.26 20.98
C SER A 316 -32.24 2.32 22.49
N ALA A 317 -33.50 2.33 22.92
CA ALA A 317 -33.86 2.33 24.34
C ALA A 317 -33.43 1.03 25.05
N ILE A 318 -33.73 -0.13 24.45
CA ILE A 318 -33.37 -1.45 24.98
C ILE A 318 -31.84 -1.57 25.08
N ARG A 319 -31.11 -1.20 24.02
CA ARG A 319 -29.65 -1.24 24.01
C ARG A 319 -29.06 -0.42 25.16
N GLU A 320 -29.52 0.81 25.38
CA GLU A 320 -28.95 1.65 26.46
C GLU A 320 -29.32 1.17 27.87
N LEU A 321 -30.52 0.63 28.10
CA LEU A 321 -30.86 0.00 29.39
C LEU A 321 -30.04 -1.27 29.62
N ARG A 322 -29.88 -2.09 28.59
CA ARG A 322 -29.04 -3.28 28.64
C ARG A 322 -27.58 -2.94 28.89
N ARG A 323 -27.08 -1.84 28.32
CA ARG A 323 -25.70 -1.34 28.57
C ARG A 323 -25.47 -1.07 30.05
N ILE A 324 -26.45 -0.44 30.72
CA ILE A 324 -26.42 -0.20 32.16
C ILE A 324 -26.37 -1.53 32.93
N GLU A 325 -27.23 -2.50 32.58
CA GLU A 325 -27.29 -3.79 33.27
C GLU A 325 -25.99 -4.61 33.10
N VAL A 326 -25.48 -4.73 31.87
CA VAL A 326 -24.22 -5.44 31.56
C VAL A 326 -23.01 -4.76 32.23
N SER A 327 -23.08 -3.45 32.47
CA SER A 327 -22.06 -2.71 33.22
C SER A 327 -22.19 -2.84 34.74
N GLY A 328 -23.13 -3.64 35.25
CA GLY A 328 -23.38 -3.87 36.68
C GLY A 328 -24.33 -2.87 37.36
N GLY A 329 -24.98 -1.99 36.59
CA GLY A 329 -25.94 -1.02 37.10
C GLY A 329 -27.31 -1.64 37.43
N GLN A 330 -27.86 -1.30 38.60
CA GLN A 330 -29.18 -1.76 39.02
C GLN A 330 -30.29 -0.82 38.50
N LEU A 331 -31.09 -1.31 37.55
CA LEU A 331 -32.26 -0.61 37.04
C LEU A 331 -33.41 -0.59 38.06
N PRO A 332 -34.26 0.45 38.08
CA PRO A 332 -35.51 0.43 38.82
C PRO A 332 -36.38 -0.78 38.43
N ALA A 333 -37.08 -1.39 39.40
CA ALA A 333 -37.81 -2.65 39.19
C ALA A 333 -38.83 -2.58 38.03
N THR A 334 -39.52 -1.45 37.89
CA THR A 334 -40.47 -1.20 36.79
C THR A 334 -39.79 -1.21 35.42
N SER A 335 -38.61 -0.60 35.31
CA SER A 335 -37.85 -0.52 34.08
C SER A 335 -37.12 -1.80 33.73
N LYS A 336 -36.69 -2.57 34.75
CA LYS A 336 -36.17 -3.93 34.55
C LYS A 336 -37.26 -4.85 33.97
N SER A 337 -38.45 -4.86 34.57
CA SER A 337 -39.59 -5.62 34.04
C SER A 337 -39.95 -5.21 32.61
N TRP A 338 -39.84 -3.92 32.28
CA TRP A 338 -40.03 -3.43 30.92
C TRP A 338 -38.96 -3.95 29.95
N LEU A 339 -37.67 -3.93 30.34
CA LEU A 339 -36.57 -4.45 29.52
C LEU A 339 -36.73 -5.94 29.26
N ASP A 340 -36.95 -6.73 30.31
CA ASP A 340 -37.09 -8.20 30.22
C ASP A 340 -38.25 -8.60 29.30
N GLY A 341 -39.34 -7.81 29.28
CA GLY A 341 -40.49 -8.04 28.41
C GLY A 341 -40.29 -7.61 26.95
N GLN A 342 -39.23 -6.88 26.61
CA GLN A 342 -38.98 -6.37 25.26
C GLN A 342 -37.70 -6.93 24.62
N ILE A 343 -36.71 -7.35 25.40
CA ILE A 343 -35.38 -7.73 24.90
C ILE A 343 -35.42 -8.90 23.90
N GLY A 344 -36.32 -9.86 24.08
CA GLY A 344 -36.48 -11.00 23.16
C GLY A 344 -36.93 -10.63 21.73
N GLN A 345 -37.28 -9.36 21.47
CA GLN A 345 -37.51 -8.85 20.10
C GLN A 345 -36.19 -8.62 19.33
N PHE A 346 -35.06 -8.53 20.03
CA PHE A 346 -33.74 -8.22 19.48
C PHE A 346 -32.69 -9.15 20.08
N THR A 347 -32.57 -10.35 19.51
CA THR A 347 -31.69 -11.41 20.01
C THR A 347 -30.22 -10.98 20.08
N ASP A 348 -29.80 -10.06 19.21
CA ASP A 348 -28.46 -9.45 19.22
C ASP A 348 -28.16 -8.64 20.51
N LEU A 349 -29.20 -8.15 21.20
CA LEU A 349 -29.04 -7.40 22.44
C LEU A 349 -29.01 -8.28 23.71
N GLU A 350 -29.32 -9.58 23.61
CA GLU A 350 -29.29 -10.48 24.75
C GLU A 350 -27.86 -10.73 25.24
N GLU A 351 -26.94 -11.03 24.31
CA GLU A 351 -25.52 -11.30 24.56
C GLU A 351 -24.62 -10.09 24.24
N MET A 352 -25.17 -8.88 24.28
CA MET A 352 -24.46 -7.68 23.85
C MET A 352 -23.29 -7.31 24.79
N ALA A 353 -22.20 -6.79 24.21
CA ALA A 353 -21.10 -6.19 24.94
C ALA A 353 -21.36 -4.70 25.28
N THR A 354 -20.61 -4.15 26.24
CA THR A 354 -20.80 -2.75 26.69
C THR A 354 -20.51 -1.70 25.62
N ASP A 355 -19.85 -2.07 24.52
CA ASP A 355 -19.49 -1.24 23.38
C ASP A 355 -20.40 -1.42 22.16
N GLU A 356 -21.48 -2.19 22.29
CA GLU A 356 -22.46 -2.41 21.22
C GLU A 356 -22.99 -1.07 20.64
N GLY A 357 -23.02 -0.97 19.31
CA GLY A 357 -23.40 0.25 18.59
C GLY A 357 -22.35 1.36 18.53
N PHE A 358 -21.14 1.16 19.05
CA PHE A 358 -20.01 2.06 18.80
C PHE A 358 -19.34 1.78 17.45
N SER A 359 -18.64 2.78 16.91
CA SER A 359 -17.87 2.60 15.68
C SER A 359 -16.74 1.60 15.90
N THR A 360 -16.67 0.58 15.04
CA THR A 360 -15.62 -0.45 15.04
C THR A 360 -14.65 -0.24 13.89
N SER A 361 -13.48 -0.90 13.95
CA SER A 361 -12.52 -0.91 12.86
C SER A 361 -13.14 -1.40 11.55
N ALA A 362 -12.70 -0.82 10.43
CA ALA A 362 -13.09 -1.29 9.11
C ALA A 362 -12.67 -2.76 8.94
N THR A 363 -13.66 -3.65 8.94
CA THR A 363 -13.47 -5.07 8.62
C THR A 363 -13.85 -5.29 7.16
N VAL A 364 -12.92 -5.86 6.40
CA VAL A 364 -13.24 -6.39 5.08
C VAL A 364 -13.82 -7.76 5.30
N ARG A 365 -15.15 -7.87 5.24
CA ARG A 365 -15.82 -9.17 5.24
C ARG A 365 -16.11 -9.61 3.82
N TRP A 366 -15.89 -10.89 3.55
CA TRP A 366 -16.42 -11.51 2.36
C TRP A 366 -17.95 -11.47 2.46
N VAL A 367 -18.61 -10.89 1.45
CA VAL A 367 -20.07 -10.95 1.32
C VAL A 367 -20.39 -12.22 0.58
N SER A 368 -21.21 -13.08 1.18
CA SER A 368 -21.68 -14.29 0.53
C SER A 368 -22.44 -13.94 -0.75
N PRO A 369 -22.13 -14.60 -1.90
CA PRO A 369 -22.91 -14.50 -3.12
C PRO A 369 -24.39 -14.71 -2.82
N ASN A 370 -25.26 -13.91 -3.44
CA ASN A 370 -26.70 -13.99 -3.26
C ASN A 370 -27.37 -14.42 -4.59
N PRO A 371 -27.19 -15.66 -5.01
CA PRO A 371 -27.70 -16.16 -6.30
C PRO A 371 -29.24 -16.12 -6.34
N ASP A 372 -29.80 -15.87 -7.52
CA ASP A 372 -31.24 -15.92 -7.75
C ASP A 372 -31.64 -17.30 -8.30
N ASP A 373 -32.18 -18.16 -7.43
CA ASP A 373 -32.51 -19.54 -7.76
C ASP A 373 -33.65 -19.68 -8.78
N ARG A 374 -34.34 -18.60 -9.17
CA ARG A 374 -35.41 -18.66 -10.18
C ARG A 374 -34.92 -19.24 -11.51
N TYR A 375 -33.63 -19.06 -11.85
CA TYR A 375 -33.03 -19.56 -13.09
C TYR A 375 -32.94 -21.10 -13.15
N ASP A 376 -33.03 -21.78 -12.00
CA ASP A 376 -33.03 -23.25 -11.93
C ASP A 376 -34.31 -23.86 -12.49
N THR A 377 -35.42 -23.12 -12.42
CA THR A 377 -36.74 -23.57 -12.92
C THR A 377 -36.96 -23.29 -14.40
N LEU A 378 -36.08 -22.52 -15.02
CA LEU A 378 -36.14 -22.15 -16.44
C LEU A 378 -35.19 -23.03 -17.25
N GLU A 379 -35.45 -23.24 -18.54
CA GLU A 379 -34.58 -24.00 -19.45
C GLU A 379 -34.54 -23.37 -20.84
N GLY A 380 -33.48 -23.65 -21.61
CA GLY A 380 -33.32 -23.22 -22.99
C GLY A 380 -33.43 -21.71 -23.17
N ALA A 381 -34.14 -21.27 -24.22
CA ALA A 381 -34.31 -19.86 -24.54
C ALA A 381 -35.03 -19.06 -23.43
N ALA A 382 -35.83 -19.71 -22.57
CA ALA A 382 -36.50 -19.02 -21.46
C ALA A 382 -35.49 -18.59 -20.37
N ARG A 383 -34.54 -19.47 -20.02
CA ARG A 383 -33.45 -19.15 -19.08
C ARG A 383 -32.56 -18.05 -19.64
N LEU A 384 -32.14 -18.18 -20.91
CA LEU A 384 -31.28 -17.20 -21.56
C LEU A 384 -31.92 -15.80 -21.62
N ARG A 385 -33.21 -15.67 -21.94
CA ARG A 385 -33.92 -14.38 -21.92
C ARG A 385 -34.00 -13.75 -20.53
N ALA A 386 -34.24 -14.56 -19.50
CA ALA A 386 -34.30 -14.09 -18.12
C ALA A 386 -32.94 -13.55 -17.66
N LEU A 387 -31.85 -14.28 -17.97
CA LEU A 387 -30.49 -13.84 -17.69
C LEU A 387 -30.11 -12.59 -18.49
N GLU A 388 -30.39 -12.54 -19.80
CA GLU A 388 -30.11 -11.38 -20.64
C GLU A 388 -30.82 -10.12 -20.13
N THR A 389 -32.07 -10.27 -19.67
CA THR A 389 -32.85 -9.17 -19.07
C THR A 389 -32.24 -8.72 -17.74
N ALA A 390 -31.89 -9.65 -16.85
CA ALA A 390 -31.28 -9.31 -15.56
C ALA A 390 -29.91 -8.65 -15.71
N LEU A 391 -29.07 -9.16 -16.62
CA LEU A 391 -27.78 -8.56 -16.96
C LEU A 391 -27.92 -7.23 -17.71
N SER A 392 -29.15 -6.85 -18.08
CA SER A 392 -29.41 -5.58 -18.74
C SER A 392 -29.65 -4.38 -17.83
N THR A 393 -29.95 -4.62 -16.55
CA THR A 393 -30.21 -3.56 -15.58
C THR A 393 -28.90 -2.87 -15.19
N SER A 394 -28.83 -1.54 -15.36
CA SER A 394 -27.66 -0.75 -14.95
C SER A 394 -27.46 -0.83 -13.43
N ARG A 395 -26.22 -1.08 -12.99
CA ARG A 395 -25.77 -1.04 -11.58
C ARG A 395 -26.38 0.19 -10.87
N GLY A 396 -27.41 -0.04 -10.07
CA GLY A 396 -28.30 1.01 -9.61
C GLY A 396 -28.85 0.72 -8.24
N GLY A 397 -28.00 0.81 -7.22
CA GLY A 397 -28.40 0.75 -5.81
C GLY A 397 -27.41 -0.03 -4.97
N TRP A 398 -27.23 0.39 -3.71
CA TRP A 398 -26.33 -0.25 -2.75
C TRP A 398 -26.87 -1.57 -2.15
N ASP A 399 -28.16 -1.91 -2.34
CA ASP A 399 -28.79 -3.00 -1.56
C ASP A 399 -29.58 -4.07 -2.34
N ASP A 400 -29.66 -4.04 -3.68
CA ASP A 400 -30.15 -5.21 -4.44
C ASP A 400 -29.90 -5.07 -5.97
N ASP A 401 -28.90 -5.76 -6.53
CA ASP A 401 -28.60 -5.72 -7.97
C ASP A 401 -28.98 -7.04 -8.69
N PRO A 402 -30.03 -7.05 -9.55
CA PRO A 402 -30.41 -8.21 -10.34
C PRO A 402 -29.28 -8.78 -11.22
N ALA A 403 -28.37 -7.92 -11.71
CA ALA A 403 -27.22 -8.36 -12.51
C ALA A 403 -26.18 -9.07 -11.65
N GLU A 404 -25.98 -8.64 -10.40
CA GLU A 404 -25.10 -9.30 -9.44
C GLU A 404 -25.60 -10.71 -9.10
N ARG A 405 -26.89 -10.85 -8.74
CA ARG A 405 -27.48 -12.17 -8.45
C ARG A 405 -27.44 -13.13 -9.64
N ALA A 406 -27.61 -12.62 -10.86
CA ALA A 406 -27.46 -13.40 -12.09
C ALA A 406 -26.01 -13.87 -12.29
N ASN A 407 -25.03 -13.02 -12.01
CA ASN A 407 -23.61 -13.38 -12.07
C ASN A 407 -23.23 -14.38 -10.95
N ASP A 408 -23.76 -14.20 -9.75
CA ASP A 408 -23.55 -15.11 -8.61
C ASP A 408 -24.11 -16.50 -8.92
N TRP A 409 -25.32 -16.57 -9.48
CA TRP A 409 -25.90 -17.82 -9.94
C TRP A 409 -25.06 -18.48 -11.05
N LEU A 410 -24.60 -17.71 -12.04
CA LEU A 410 -23.73 -18.23 -13.12
C LEU A 410 -22.39 -18.80 -12.62
N ARG A 411 -21.84 -18.23 -11.54
CA ARG A 411 -20.55 -18.64 -10.95
C ARG A 411 -20.65 -19.92 -10.10
N GLN A 412 -21.84 -20.35 -9.73
CA GLN A 412 -22.02 -21.60 -9.01
C GLN A 412 -21.54 -22.79 -9.86
N ALA A 413 -21.07 -23.84 -9.17
CA ALA A 413 -20.64 -25.07 -9.81
C ALA A 413 -21.76 -25.62 -10.73
N GLN A 414 -21.38 -26.07 -11.92
CA GLN A 414 -22.27 -26.69 -12.93
C GLN A 414 -23.31 -25.76 -13.59
N LYS A 415 -23.61 -24.56 -13.06
CA LYS A 415 -24.60 -23.65 -13.68
C LYS A 415 -24.13 -23.11 -15.03
N ALA A 416 -22.84 -22.83 -15.17
CA ALA A 416 -22.26 -22.50 -16.47
C ALA A 416 -22.49 -23.61 -17.52
N MET A 417 -22.46 -24.89 -17.13
CA MET A 417 -22.75 -26.01 -18.04
C MET A 417 -24.21 -26.08 -18.46
N LEU A 418 -25.13 -25.66 -17.59
CA LEU A 418 -26.55 -25.54 -17.93
C LEU A 418 -26.76 -24.45 -18.98
N VAL A 419 -26.11 -23.29 -18.81
CA VAL A 419 -26.15 -22.19 -19.78
C VAL A 419 -25.52 -22.60 -21.11
N LEU A 420 -24.41 -23.35 -21.10
CA LEU A 420 -23.82 -23.88 -22.34
C LEU A 420 -24.81 -24.76 -23.11
N ARG A 421 -25.54 -25.66 -22.43
CA ARG A 421 -26.59 -26.49 -23.07
C ARG A 421 -27.71 -25.64 -23.67
N ASP A 422 -28.12 -24.57 -22.98
CA ASP A 422 -29.14 -23.66 -23.50
C ASP A 422 -28.64 -22.89 -24.73
N LEU A 423 -27.37 -22.47 -24.74
CA LEU A 423 -26.75 -21.79 -25.88
C LEU A 423 -26.63 -22.71 -27.10
N GLU A 424 -26.31 -23.99 -26.90
CA GLU A 424 -26.24 -25.01 -27.95
C GLU A 424 -27.58 -25.27 -28.64
N THR A 425 -28.66 -25.27 -27.85
CA THR A 425 -30.04 -25.50 -28.35
C THR A 425 -30.67 -24.24 -28.93
N SER A 426 -30.14 -23.06 -28.58
CA SER A 426 -30.55 -21.78 -29.14
C SER A 426 -30.06 -21.61 -30.57
N ARG A 427 -30.76 -20.76 -31.33
CA ARG A 427 -30.41 -20.43 -32.72
C ARG A 427 -28.99 -19.84 -32.77
N ASN A 428 -28.20 -20.31 -33.73
CA ASN A 428 -26.85 -19.81 -34.01
C ASN A 428 -25.91 -19.75 -32.78
N GLY A 429 -26.05 -20.68 -31.83
CA GLY A 429 -25.20 -20.69 -30.63
C GLY A 429 -25.56 -19.63 -29.58
N GLY A 430 -26.78 -19.09 -29.62
CA GLY A 430 -27.23 -18.04 -28.70
C GLY A 430 -26.89 -16.63 -29.16
N ASP A 431 -26.96 -16.38 -30.47
CA ASP A 431 -26.64 -15.08 -31.08
C ASP A 431 -27.47 -13.92 -30.51
N ASP A 432 -28.70 -14.18 -30.07
CA ASP A 432 -29.59 -13.19 -29.46
C ASP A 432 -29.22 -12.80 -28.01
N PHE A 433 -28.18 -13.39 -27.41
CA PHE A 433 -27.86 -13.29 -25.97
C PHE A 433 -26.43 -12.78 -25.67
N PRO A 434 -26.04 -11.58 -26.13
CA PRO A 434 -24.67 -11.08 -25.96
C PRO A 434 -24.27 -10.82 -24.50
N ARG A 435 -25.18 -10.36 -23.62
CA ARG A 435 -24.82 -10.11 -22.22
C ARG A 435 -24.63 -11.41 -21.45
N VAL A 436 -25.44 -12.43 -21.76
CA VAL A 436 -25.23 -13.79 -21.24
C VAL A 436 -23.87 -14.32 -21.65
N TRP A 437 -23.47 -14.20 -22.93
CA TRP A 437 -22.13 -14.58 -23.39
C TRP A 437 -21.02 -13.82 -22.67
N ASN A 438 -21.21 -12.51 -22.45
CA ASN A 438 -20.27 -11.68 -21.72
C ASN A 438 -20.06 -12.20 -20.29
N SER A 439 -21.14 -12.41 -19.53
CA SER A 439 -21.06 -12.94 -18.16
C SER A 439 -20.58 -14.38 -18.09
N PHE A 440 -21.02 -15.24 -19.02
CA PHE A 440 -20.61 -16.63 -19.12
C PHE A 440 -19.08 -16.74 -19.24
N GLY A 441 -18.46 -15.89 -20.06
CA GLY A 441 -17.02 -15.95 -20.25
C GLY A 441 -16.19 -15.64 -19.00
N TRP A 442 -16.75 -14.87 -18.05
CA TRP A 442 -16.13 -14.63 -16.75
C TRP A 442 -16.41 -15.75 -15.73
N ALA A 443 -17.59 -16.36 -15.79
CA ALA A 443 -18.03 -17.39 -14.85
C ALA A 443 -17.47 -18.78 -15.17
N HIS A 444 -17.38 -19.15 -16.45
CA HIS A 444 -16.91 -20.47 -16.88
C HIS A 444 -15.38 -20.53 -16.96
N ARG A 445 -14.74 -20.84 -15.83
CA ARG A 445 -13.28 -20.97 -15.72
C ARG A 445 -12.85 -22.41 -15.40
N PRO A 446 -11.65 -22.84 -15.82
CA PRO A 446 -11.10 -24.10 -15.34
C PRO A 446 -10.91 -23.99 -13.82
N SER A 447 -11.38 -24.99 -13.06
CA SER A 447 -11.15 -25.07 -11.62
C SER A 447 -9.64 -25.22 -11.36
N GLU A 448 -9.10 -24.54 -10.36
CA GLU A 448 -7.70 -24.76 -9.96
C GLU A 448 -7.49 -26.22 -9.58
N PRO A 449 -6.33 -26.82 -9.92
CA PRO A 449 -6.07 -28.21 -9.64
C PRO A 449 -5.91 -28.43 -8.12
N ASN A 450 -7.00 -28.82 -7.46
CA ASN A 450 -6.89 -29.58 -6.22
C ASN A 450 -6.10 -30.85 -6.55
N GLN A 451 -5.07 -31.15 -5.75
CA GLN A 451 -4.14 -32.26 -5.92
C GLN A 451 -4.87 -33.57 -6.26
N GLY A 452 -4.94 -33.89 -7.55
CA GLY A 452 -5.73 -34.99 -8.11
C GLY A 452 -5.86 -34.84 -9.62
N THR A 453 -5.90 -35.97 -10.32
CA THR A 453 -5.91 -36.12 -11.78
C THR A 453 -6.86 -35.11 -12.43
N VAL A 454 -6.32 -34.20 -13.24
CA VAL A 454 -7.11 -33.21 -14.01
C VAL A 454 -8.03 -33.98 -14.95
N PRO A 455 -9.37 -33.87 -14.81
CA PRO A 455 -10.28 -34.43 -15.81
C PRO A 455 -9.99 -33.77 -17.16
N ASP A 456 -9.85 -34.56 -18.22
CA ASP A 456 -9.72 -34.04 -19.58
C ASP A 456 -11.04 -33.35 -19.97
N ARG A 457 -11.04 -32.02 -19.91
CA ARG A 457 -12.20 -31.15 -20.25
C ARG A 457 -12.09 -30.60 -21.68
N GLN A 458 -11.45 -31.34 -22.59
CA GLN A 458 -11.35 -30.93 -23.98
C GLN A 458 -12.73 -30.83 -24.65
N ASP A 459 -13.62 -31.78 -24.37
CA ASP A 459 -15.01 -31.80 -24.86
C ASP A 459 -15.79 -30.52 -24.52
N GLU A 460 -15.62 -29.98 -23.31
CA GLU A 460 -16.27 -28.73 -22.89
C GLU A 460 -15.77 -27.54 -23.71
N THR A 461 -14.46 -27.51 -24.00
CA THR A 461 -13.82 -26.45 -24.78
C THR A 461 -14.33 -26.49 -26.22
N GLU A 462 -14.41 -27.68 -26.82
CA GLU A 462 -14.89 -27.86 -28.19
C GLU A 462 -16.35 -27.44 -28.36
N ARG A 463 -17.20 -27.76 -27.38
CA ARG A 463 -18.60 -27.33 -27.36
C ARG A 463 -18.76 -25.82 -27.35
N VAL A 464 -18.02 -25.12 -26.50
CA VAL A 464 -18.06 -23.65 -26.46
C VAL A 464 -17.53 -23.05 -27.77
N LEU A 465 -16.40 -23.56 -28.29
CA LEU A 465 -15.84 -23.08 -29.56
C LEU A 465 -16.81 -23.29 -30.73
N ALA A 466 -17.52 -24.41 -30.78
CA ALA A 466 -18.54 -24.68 -31.80
C ALA A 466 -19.74 -23.72 -31.72
N CYS A 467 -20.09 -23.22 -30.54
CA CYS A 467 -21.09 -22.16 -30.39
C CYS A 467 -20.53 -20.81 -30.84
N LEU A 468 -19.32 -20.43 -30.39
CA LEU A 468 -18.67 -19.17 -30.76
C LEU A 468 -18.49 -19.02 -32.27
N ASP A 469 -18.16 -20.12 -32.96
CA ASP A 469 -18.00 -20.15 -34.42
C ASP A 469 -19.28 -19.78 -35.18
N ARG A 470 -20.46 -20.00 -34.58
CA ARG A 470 -21.78 -19.73 -35.20
C ARG A 470 -22.39 -18.37 -34.85
N LEU A 471 -21.84 -17.65 -33.87
CA LEU A 471 -22.35 -16.33 -33.48
C LEU A 471 -22.22 -15.34 -34.63
N SER A 472 -22.88 -14.19 -34.58
CA SER A 472 -22.67 -13.05 -35.47
C SER A 472 -21.56 -12.14 -34.95
N ASP A 473 -20.95 -11.35 -35.83
CA ASP A 473 -19.92 -10.37 -35.42
C ASP A 473 -20.48 -9.30 -34.47
N GLN A 474 -21.77 -8.99 -34.58
CA GLN A 474 -22.47 -8.05 -33.69
C GLN A 474 -22.49 -8.56 -32.24
N THR A 475 -22.80 -9.85 -32.07
CA THR A 475 -22.85 -10.48 -30.75
C THR A 475 -21.46 -10.66 -30.17
N LEU A 476 -20.49 -11.10 -30.99
CA LEU A 476 -19.08 -11.14 -30.60
C LEU A 476 -18.58 -9.76 -30.14
N SER A 477 -18.94 -8.68 -30.85
CA SER A 477 -18.55 -7.31 -30.48
C SER A 477 -19.16 -6.86 -29.17
N THR A 478 -20.41 -7.23 -28.89
CA THR A 478 -21.09 -6.84 -27.65
C THR A 478 -20.57 -7.62 -26.44
N ALA A 479 -20.17 -8.88 -26.65
CA ALA A 479 -19.70 -9.80 -25.62
C ALA A 479 -18.17 -9.92 -25.50
N ILE A 480 -17.42 -9.04 -26.18
CA ILE A 480 -15.99 -9.21 -26.43
C ILE A 480 -15.14 -9.31 -25.15
N GLU A 481 -15.53 -8.65 -24.07
CA GLU A 481 -14.81 -8.68 -22.78
C GLU A 481 -14.85 -10.06 -22.13
N GLY A 482 -16.04 -10.68 -22.09
CA GLY A 482 -16.24 -12.03 -21.59
C GLY A 482 -15.66 -13.09 -22.50
N ILE A 483 -15.88 -12.99 -23.81
CA ILE A 483 -15.37 -13.96 -24.78
C ILE A 483 -13.83 -13.99 -24.76
N SER A 484 -13.18 -12.83 -24.75
CA SER A 484 -11.71 -12.77 -24.64
C SER A 484 -11.22 -13.32 -23.30
N ALA A 485 -11.94 -13.08 -22.19
CA ALA A 485 -11.59 -13.62 -20.88
C ALA A 485 -11.71 -15.15 -20.82
N TRP A 486 -12.73 -15.71 -21.48
CA TRP A 486 -12.91 -17.15 -21.60
C TRP A 486 -11.80 -17.78 -22.43
N LEU A 487 -11.52 -17.23 -23.61
CA LEU A 487 -10.49 -17.76 -24.50
C LEU A 487 -9.11 -17.77 -23.80
N ASP A 488 -8.78 -16.72 -23.05
CA ASP A 488 -7.53 -16.63 -22.27
C ASP A 488 -7.51 -17.63 -21.09
N ALA A 489 -8.59 -17.73 -20.31
CA ALA A 489 -8.69 -18.68 -19.21
C ALA A 489 -8.56 -20.15 -19.69
N TRP A 490 -9.00 -20.45 -20.91
CA TRP A 490 -8.94 -21.77 -21.53
C TRP A 490 -7.82 -21.91 -22.58
N ALA A 491 -6.88 -20.97 -22.63
CA ALA A 491 -5.92 -20.77 -23.72
C ALA A 491 -5.22 -22.05 -24.22
N LYS A 492 -4.72 -22.90 -23.30
CA LYS A 492 -4.03 -24.15 -23.66
C LYS A 492 -4.94 -25.14 -24.39
N LYS A 493 -6.19 -25.28 -23.95
CA LYS A 493 -7.17 -26.19 -24.58
C LYS A 493 -7.72 -25.61 -25.88
N VAL A 494 -7.93 -24.30 -25.92
CA VAL A 494 -8.30 -23.58 -27.15
C VAL A 494 -7.23 -23.77 -28.22
N ALA A 495 -5.95 -23.59 -27.88
CA ALA A 495 -4.84 -23.80 -28.80
C ALA A 495 -4.74 -25.23 -29.35
N ALA A 496 -5.14 -26.23 -28.56
CA ALA A 496 -5.14 -27.64 -28.96
C ALA A 496 -6.35 -28.02 -29.84
N SER A 497 -7.42 -27.22 -29.86
CA SER A 497 -8.65 -27.52 -30.58
C SER A 497 -8.56 -27.15 -32.07
N PRO A 498 -9.09 -27.97 -33.01
CA PRO A 498 -9.20 -27.63 -34.42
C PRO A 498 -10.01 -26.35 -34.69
N LEU A 499 -10.98 -26.03 -33.84
CA LEU A 499 -11.79 -24.80 -33.94
C LEU A 499 -11.12 -23.58 -33.29
N GLY A 500 -10.02 -23.77 -32.54
CA GLY A 500 -9.35 -22.71 -31.82
C GLY A 500 -8.83 -21.61 -32.72
N LEU A 501 -8.11 -21.97 -33.80
CA LEU A 501 -7.57 -21.00 -34.76
C LEU A 501 -8.67 -20.25 -35.54
N PRO A 502 -9.67 -20.92 -36.16
CA PRO A 502 -10.77 -20.22 -36.83
C PRO A 502 -11.50 -19.21 -35.94
N VAL A 503 -11.87 -19.61 -34.72
CA VAL A 503 -12.55 -18.73 -33.77
C VAL A 503 -11.64 -17.57 -33.36
N TRP A 504 -10.37 -17.84 -33.05
CA TRP A 504 -9.43 -16.79 -32.67
C TRP A 504 -9.23 -15.76 -33.78
N LEU A 505 -9.06 -16.19 -35.04
CA LEU A 505 -8.89 -15.31 -36.20
C LEU A 505 -10.11 -14.41 -36.43
N ARG A 506 -11.31 -14.92 -36.10
CA ARG A 506 -12.56 -14.17 -36.21
C ARG A 506 -12.76 -13.17 -35.07
N VAL A 507 -12.38 -13.54 -33.85
CA VAL A 507 -12.54 -12.68 -32.66
C VAL A 507 -11.46 -11.59 -32.60
N TRP A 508 -10.26 -11.84 -33.14
CA TRP A 508 -9.13 -10.89 -33.06
C TRP A 508 -9.43 -9.49 -33.63
N PRO A 509 -9.97 -9.32 -34.86
CA PRO A 509 -10.30 -7.99 -35.40
C PRO A 509 -11.30 -7.21 -34.53
N ILE A 510 -12.26 -7.92 -33.93
CA ILE A 510 -13.26 -7.34 -33.03
C ILE A 510 -12.61 -6.88 -31.72
N ALA A 511 -11.71 -7.70 -31.15
CA ALA A 511 -10.93 -7.32 -29.98
C ALA A 511 -10.01 -6.13 -30.24
N VAL A 512 -9.40 -6.04 -31.43
CA VAL A 512 -8.60 -4.90 -31.90
C VAL A 512 -9.46 -3.63 -31.94
N GLN A 513 -10.64 -3.68 -32.55
CA GLN A 513 -11.55 -2.56 -32.61
C GLN A 513 -11.97 -2.10 -31.20
N ALA A 514 -12.42 -3.02 -30.35
CA ALA A 514 -12.82 -2.73 -28.98
C ALA A 514 -11.69 -2.10 -28.15
N THR A 515 -10.47 -2.65 -28.27
CA THR A 515 -9.30 -2.15 -27.54
C THR A 515 -8.86 -0.77 -28.03
N ASN A 516 -8.90 -0.52 -29.35
CA ASN A 516 -8.54 0.76 -29.93
C ASN A 516 -9.60 1.86 -29.70
N SER A 517 -10.87 1.47 -29.49
CA SER A 517 -11.99 2.42 -29.31
C SER A 517 -12.22 2.84 -27.86
N ARG A 518 -11.55 2.20 -26.88
CA ARG A 518 -11.63 2.60 -25.47
C ARG A 518 -11.05 4.02 -25.31
N PRO A 519 -11.83 5.00 -24.80
CA PRO A 519 -11.32 6.34 -24.55
C PRO A 519 -10.14 6.28 -23.58
N GLU A 520 -9.15 7.14 -23.79
CA GLU A 520 -8.12 7.41 -22.79
C GLU A 520 -8.84 7.97 -21.56
N ASN A 521 -9.06 7.12 -20.55
CA ASN A 521 -9.36 7.63 -19.22
C ASN A 521 -8.19 8.56 -18.87
N SER A 522 -8.46 9.75 -18.34
CA SER A 522 -7.40 10.73 -18.02
C SER A 522 -6.38 10.23 -16.98
N ASP A 523 -6.63 9.09 -16.35
CA ASP A 523 -5.72 8.40 -15.44
C ASP A 523 -4.88 7.30 -16.15
N SER A 524 -5.26 6.88 -17.37
CA SER A 524 -4.38 6.16 -18.28
C SER A 524 -3.69 7.18 -19.17
N SER A 525 -2.57 7.70 -18.68
CA SER A 525 -1.69 8.60 -19.43
C SER A 525 -1.54 8.18 -20.89
N ASP A 526 -1.72 9.14 -21.80
CA ASP A 526 -1.36 9.01 -23.20
C ASP A 526 0.07 8.45 -23.31
N LEU A 527 0.19 7.31 -23.98
CA LEU A 527 1.43 6.56 -24.15
C LEU A 527 2.49 7.33 -24.92
N SER A 528 2.11 8.46 -25.52
CA SER A 528 2.96 9.38 -26.27
C SER A 528 3.08 10.77 -25.64
N ALA A 529 2.29 11.11 -24.62
CA ALA A 529 2.36 12.42 -23.97
C ALA A 529 3.54 12.48 -22.99
N ILE A 530 4.51 13.32 -23.34
CA ILE A 530 5.56 13.82 -22.45
C ILE A 530 4.92 14.81 -21.46
N TYR A 531 3.96 14.39 -20.63
CA TYR A 531 3.42 15.24 -19.58
C TYR A 531 4.04 14.86 -18.24
N ARG A 532 5.20 15.47 -17.97
CA ARG A 532 5.82 15.47 -16.65
C ARG A 532 5.04 16.40 -15.72
N SER A 533 4.11 15.88 -14.92
CA SER A 533 3.97 16.38 -13.56
C SER A 533 5.03 15.69 -12.71
N SER A 534 6.06 16.43 -12.31
CA SER A 534 7.17 15.94 -11.47
C SER A 534 6.75 15.46 -10.06
N GLU A 535 5.46 15.22 -9.82
CA GLU A 535 4.84 15.00 -8.50
C GLU A 535 4.30 13.57 -8.30
N ASP A 536 4.17 12.76 -9.36
CA ASP A 536 3.90 11.32 -9.24
C ASP A 536 5.15 10.54 -9.65
N ASP A 537 5.86 10.01 -8.66
CA ASP A 537 7.01 9.10 -8.83
C ASP A 537 6.56 7.66 -9.15
N HIS A 538 5.24 7.44 -9.21
CA HIS A 538 4.64 6.21 -9.69
C HIS A 538 4.69 6.21 -11.22
N GLU A 539 5.32 5.17 -11.80
CA GLU A 539 5.18 4.92 -13.22
C GLU A 539 3.67 4.88 -13.53
N PRO A 540 3.22 5.54 -14.61
CA PRO A 540 1.86 5.32 -15.06
C PRO A 540 1.68 3.81 -15.23
N MET A 541 0.56 3.27 -14.77
CA MET A 541 0.15 1.89 -14.99
C MET A 541 -0.04 1.69 -16.50
N ASP A 542 1.08 1.58 -17.20
CA ASP A 542 1.24 1.84 -18.61
C ASP A 542 0.74 0.64 -19.39
N LEU A 543 -0.37 0.86 -20.08
CA LEU A 543 -1.17 -0.14 -20.79
C LEU A 543 -1.75 -1.24 -19.88
N ASP A 544 -3.07 -1.32 -19.87
CA ASP A 544 -3.81 -2.54 -19.53
C ASP A 544 -3.52 -3.65 -20.57
N THR A 545 -2.28 -4.12 -20.56
CA THR A 545 -1.70 -5.10 -21.49
C THR A 545 -2.31 -6.47 -21.30
N ILE A 546 -2.82 -6.77 -20.10
CA ILE A 546 -3.34 -8.08 -19.74
C ILE A 546 -4.86 -8.12 -19.77
N ASN A 547 -5.58 -7.07 -19.30
CA ASN A 547 -7.04 -7.17 -19.13
C ASN A 547 -7.85 -6.64 -20.32
N SER A 548 -7.22 -5.96 -21.27
CA SER A 548 -7.88 -5.61 -22.54
C SER A 548 -8.21 -6.85 -23.38
N PRO A 549 -9.26 -6.81 -24.23
CA PRO A 549 -9.58 -7.93 -25.11
C PRO A 549 -8.43 -8.38 -26.00
N ALA A 550 -7.72 -7.43 -26.63
CA ALA A 550 -6.55 -7.75 -27.43
C ALA A 550 -5.42 -8.33 -26.57
N GLY A 551 -5.21 -7.76 -25.37
CA GLY A 551 -4.28 -8.29 -24.38
C GLY A 551 -4.50 -9.77 -24.10
N LYS A 552 -5.71 -10.14 -23.66
CA LYS A 552 -6.13 -11.53 -23.40
C LYS A 552 -5.89 -12.47 -24.59
N LEU A 553 -6.25 -12.05 -25.81
CA LEU A 553 -6.05 -12.88 -27.01
C LEU A 553 -4.58 -13.09 -27.38
N VAL A 554 -3.69 -12.15 -27.05
CA VAL A 554 -2.23 -12.40 -27.14
C VAL A 554 -1.80 -13.48 -26.15
N GLY A 555 -2.44 -13.58 -24.98
CA GLY A 555 -2.25 -14.67 -24.03
C GLY A 555 -2.57 -16.04 -24.62
N VAL A 556 -3.67 -16.12 -25.38
CA VAL A 556 -4.05 -17.32 -26.14
C VAL A 556 -2.98 -17.71 -27.17
N PHE A 557 -2.48 -16.73 -27.92
CA PHE A 557 -1.38 -16.95 -28.86
C PHE A 557 -0.11 -17.46 -28.17
N LEU A 558 0.28 -16.86 -27.04
CA LEU A 558 1.45 -17.30 -26.27
C LEU A 558 1.28 -18.72 -25.73
N ALA A 559 0.06 -19.13 -25.36
CA ALA A 559 -0.23 -20.50 -24.97
C ALA A 559 -0.19 -21.49 -26.15
N ALA A 560 -0.46 -21.03 -27.37
CA ALA A 560 -0.34 -21.82 -28.60
C ALA A 560 1.11 -21.98 -29.08
N CYS A 561 2.04 -21.17 -28.57
CA CYS A 561 3.45 -21.25 -28.94
C CYS A 561 4.07 -22.56 -28.42
N PRO A 562 4.69 -23.39 -29.28
CA PRO A 562 5.26 -24.67 -28.87
C PRO A 562 6.51 -24.48 -28.00
N SER A 563 6.76 -25.42 -27.09
CA SER A 563 8.02 -25.47 -26.34
C SER A 563 9.20 -25.79 -27.27
N LEU A 564 10.25 -24.97 -27.24
CA LEU A 564 11.40 -25.12 -28.13
C LEU A 564 12.36 -26.21 -27.62
N THR A 565 12.29 -27.40 -28.24
CA THR A 565 13.25 -28.49 -28.07
C THR A 565 14.23 -28.54 -29.26
N SER A 566 15.34 -29.28 -29.15
CA SER A 566 16.40 -29.32 -30.17
C SER A 566 15.93 -29.69 -31.59
N ASN A 567 14.76 -30.35 -31.72
CA ASN A 567 14.19 -30.80 -33.00
C ASN A 567 12.88 -30.09 -33.39
N SER A 568 12.32 -29.19 -32.56
CA SER A 568 11.06 -28.51 -32.87
C SER A 568 11.28 -27.29 -33.76
N ARG A 569 10.55 -27.19 -34.88
CA ARG A 569 10.46 -25.97 -35.69
C ARG A 569 9.17 -25.23 -35.35
N ALA A 570 9.27 -24.08 -34.71
CA ALA A 570 8.13 -23.18 -34.50
C ALA A 570 7.85 -22.37 -35.78
N PHE A 571 6.62 -21.88 -35.95
CA PHE A 571 6.22 -20.97 -37.02
C PHE A 571 6.45 -21.50 -38.45
N VAL A 572 6.24 -22.81 -38.66
CA VAL A 572 6.32 -23.42 -39.98
C VAL A 572 5.25 -22.83 -40.91
N ASN A 573 5.54 -22.75 -42.22
CA ASN A 573 4.55 -22.27 -43.20
C ASN A 573 3.22 -23.05 -43.04
N GLY A 574 2.12 -22.32 -42.85
CA GLY A 574 0.78 -22.91 -42.69
C GLY A 574 0.39 -23.30 -41.26
N SER A 575 1.31 -23.23 -40.29
CA SER A 575 0.98 -23.56 -38.89
C SER A 575 0.08 -22.51 -38.23
N ALA A 576 -0.70 -22.95 -37.23
CA ALA A 576 -1.67 -22.09 -36.54
C ALA A 576 -1.00 -20.93 -35.81
N GLU A 577 0.09 -21.21 -35.10
CA GLU A 577 0.86 -20.21 -34.37
C GLU A 577 1.48 -19.17 -35.31
N ARG A 578 1.89 -19.56 -36.54
CA ARG A 578 2.38 -18.58 -37.51
C ARG A 578 1.26 -17.65 -38.00
N GLN A 579 0.10 -18.20 -38.34
CA GLN A 579 -1.04 -17.41 -38.79
C GLN A 579 -1.47 -16.39 -37.73
N MET A 580 -1.56 -16.82 -36.46
CA MET A 580 -1.86 -15.92 -35.34
C MET A 580 -0.79 -14.83 -35.19
N ARG A 581 0.50 -15.19 -35.21
CA ARG A 581 1.63 -14.25 -35.11
C ARG A 581 1.58 -13.16 -36.18
N ASP A 582 1.38 -13.57 -37.43
CA ASP A 582 1.40 -12.65 -38.58
C ASP A 582 0.20 -11.68 -38.53
N VAL A 583 -0.97 -12.15 -38.06
CA VAL A 583 -2.15 -11.31 -37.81
C VAL A 583 -1.93 -10.35 -36.63
N LEU A 584 -1.39 -10.83 -35.51
CA LEU A 584 -1.07 -10.01 -34.33
C LEU A 584 -0.17 -8.82 -34.70
N ILE A 585 0.93 -9.09 -35.40
CA ILE A 585 1.96 -8.08 -35.66
C ILE A 585 1.52 -7.03 -36.69
N SER A 586 0.60 -7.40 -37.58
CA SER A 586 -0.01 -6.49 -38.56
C SER A 586 -0.96 -5.46 -37.94
N SER A 587 -1.37 -5.66 -36.68
CA SER A 587 -2.33 -4.79 -36.01
C SER A 587 -1.71 -3.43 -35.65
N THR A 588 -2.52 -2.38 -35.77
CA THR A 588 -2.11 -0.97 -35.57
C THR A 588 -2.82 -0.33 -34.37
N GLY A 589 -2.28 0.81 -33.90
CA GLY A 589 -2.82 1.54 -32.75
C GLY A 589 -2.50 0.84 -31.42
N ARG A 590 -3.35 1.06 -30.42
CA ARG A 590 -3.16 0.57 -29.04
C ARG A 590 -3.02 -0.95 -28.96
N SER A 591 -3.88 -1.69 -29.65
CA SER A 591 -3.83 -3.15 -29.72
C SER A 591 -2.51 -3.67 -30.32
N GLY A 592 -2.01 -3.04 -31.39
CA GLY A 592 -0.71 -3.36 -31.98
C GLY A 592 0.48 -3.10 -31.06
N LEU A 593 0.40 -2.07 -30.22
CA LEU A 593 1.40 -1.79 -29.19
C LEU A 593 1.32 -2.81 -28.03
N ILE A 594 0.12 -3.16 -27.57
CA ILE A 594 -0.10 -4.21 -26.55
C ILE A 594 0.47 -5.54 -27.02
N ALA A 595 0.21 -5.92 -28.29
CA ALA A 595 0.77 -7.13 -28.87
C ALA A 595 2.30 -7.11 -28.81
N ARG A 596 2.96 -6.08 -29.35
CA ARG A 596 4.43 -5.96 -29.31
C ARG A 596 4.97 -5.97 -27.88
N HIS A 597 4.33 -5.25 -26.97
CA HIS A 597 4.71 -5.21 -25.56
C HIS A 597 4.72 -6.62 -24.94
N ARG A 598 3.62 -7.38 -25.07
CA ARG A 598 3.53 -8.74 -24.53
C ARG A 598 4.49 -9.72 -25.21
N LEU A 599 4.70 -9.59 -26.52
CA LEU A 599 5.66 -10.43 -27.24
C LEU A 599 7.11 -10.17 -26.80
N ILE A 600 7.44 -8.92 -26.48
CA ILE A 600 8.77 -8.50 -26.02
C ILE A 600 9.08 -9.04 -24.61
N GLU A 601 8.09 -9.22 -23.74
CA GLU A 601 8.30 -9.91 -22.46
C GLU A 601 8.82 -11.35 -22.65
N GLU A 602 8.48 -11.98 -23.78
CA GLU A 602 8.97 -13.31 -24.19
C GLU A 602 10.05 -13.22 -25.29
N LEU A 603 10.77 -12.09 -25.40
CA LEU A 603 11.80 -11.88 -26.43
C LEU A 603 12.83 -13.04 -26.57
N PRO A 604 13.33 -13.67 -25.47
CA PRO A 604 14.22 -14.83 -25.60
C PRO A 604 13.61 -16.00 -26.37
N TYR A 605 12.30 -16.22 -26.25
CA TYR A 605 11.59 -17.26 -26.98
C TYR A 605 11.59 -16.96 -28.48
N PHE A 606 11.17 -15.75 -28.88
CA PHE A 606 11.06 -15.37 -30.28
C PHE A 606 12.42 -15.34 -30.99
N LEU A 607 13.48 -14.89 -30.31
CA LEU A 607 14.84 -14.95 -30.83
C LEU A 607 15.31 -16.37 -31.16
N ARG A 608 14.89 -17.35 -30.36
CA ARG A 608 15.21 -18.77 -30.58
C ARG A 608 14.30 -19.41 -31.63
N ALA A 609 13.04 -19.00 -31.71
CA ALA A 609 12.03 -19.57 -32.59
C ALA A 609 12.15 -19.07 -34.03
N ASP A 610 12.30 -17.76 -34.24
CA ASP A 610 12.40 -17.11 -35.56
C ASP A 610 13.18 -15.80 -35.44
N ARG A 611 14.52 -15.89 -35.56
CA ARG A 611 15.43 -14.78 -35.32
C ARG A 611 15.22 -13.61 -36.28
N ASN A 612 15.09 -13.88 -37.58
CA ASN A 612 14.97 -12.83 -38.59
C ASN A 612 13.66 -12.05 -38.40
N TRP A 613 12.54 -12.77 -38.23
CA TRP A 613 11.25 -12.15 -37.95
C TRP A 613 11.29 -11.30 -36.68
N THR A 614 11.94 -11.80 -35.63
CA THR A 614 12.07 -11.07 -34.35
C THR A 614 12.86 -9.78 -34.50
N HIS A 615 13.91 -9.78 -35.33
CA HIS A 615 14.69 -8.59 -35.63
C HIS A 615 13.83 -7.52 -36.31
N ASP A 616 13.08 -7.90 -37.35
CA ASP A 616 12.30 -6.96 -38.15
C ASP A 616 11.10 -6.39 -37.40
N HIS A 617 10.45 -7.20 -36.55
CA HIS A 617 9.15 -6.87 -36.00
C HIS A 617 9.13 -6.53 -34.51
N LEU A 618 10.11 -6.97 -33.72
CA LEU A 618 10.20 -6.67 -32.29
C LEU A 618 11.41 -5.79 -31.97
N ILE A 619 12.60 -6.11 -32.50
CA ILE A 619 13.81 -5.35 -32.20
C ILE A 619 13.83 -4.01 -32.94
N ALA A 620 13.56 -3.96 -34.24
CA ALA A 620 13.57 -2.70 -34.96
C ALA A 620 12.60 -1.66 -34.35
N PRO A 621 11.34 -1.99 -34.02
CA PRO A 621 10.45 -1.06 -33.32
C PRO A 621 10.91 -0.70 -31.90
N LEU A 622 11.53 -1.62 -31.16
CA LEU A 622 12.10 -1.33 -29.84
C LEU A 622 13.24 -0.28 -29.94
N LEU A 623 14.01 -0.31 -31.01
CA LEU A 623 15.15 0.59 -31.24
C LEU A 623 14.76 1.96 -31.81
N ASN A 624 13.49 2.17 -32.19
CA ASN A 624 13.00 3.49 -32.59
C ASN A 624 13.13 4.49 -31.44
N ASP A 625 13.02 5.79 -31.76
CA ASP A 625 12.98 6.86 -30.76
C ASP A 625 11.64 7.58 -30.72
N ASP A 626 10.57 6.81 -30.49
CA ASP A 626 9.19 7.30 -30.37
C ASP A 626 8.55 6.85 -29.03
N GLY A 627 7.33 7.33 -28.74
CA GLY A 627 6.61 6.95 -27.52
C GLY A 627 6.29 5.45 -27.43
N ALA A 628 6.07 4.79 -28.57
CA ALA A 628 5.84 3.35 -28.61
C ALA A 628 7.08 2.58 -28.12
N SER A 629 8.29 2.97 -28.56
CA SER A 629 9.55 2.40 -28.08
C SER A 629 9.68 2.48 -26.56
N LEU A 630 9.31 3.61 -25.93
CA LEU A 630 9.38 3.75 -24.47
C LEU A 630 8.50 2.71 -23.76
N ALA A 631 7.27 2.48 -24.25
CA ALA A 631 6.40 1.43 -23.72
C ALA A 631 7.00 0.03 -23.90
N LEU A 632 7.70 -0.23 -25.02
CA LEU A 632 8.39 -1.50 -25.24
C LEU A 632 9.61 -1.69 -24.33
N TRP A 633 10.34 -0.63 -24.00
CA TRP A 633 11.45 -0.69 -23.03
C TRP A 633 10.97 -0.96 -21.59
N ARG A 634 9.77 -0.49 -21.23
CA ARG A 634 9.10 -0.90 -19.98
C ARG A 634 8.78 -2.39 -19.97
N ALA A 635 8.36 -2.95 -21.10
CA ALA A 635 8.15 -4.40 -21.24
C ALA A 635 9.44 -5.20 -21.02
N ILE A 636 10.55 -4.76 -21.63
CA ILE A 636 11.88 -5.35 -21.43
C ILE A 636 12.27 -5.34 -19.94
N ALA A 637 12.01 -4.24 -19.23
CA ALA A 637 12.34 -4.10 -17.81
C ALA A 637 11.59 -5.06 -16.88
N ARG A 638 10.49 -5.70 -17.32
CA ARG A 638 9.75 -6.68 -16.50
C ARG A 638 10.50 -7.98 -16.26
N ARG A 639 11.56 -8.28 -17.02
CA ARG A 639 12.36 -9.49 -16.86
C ARG A 639 13.85 -9.19 -16.89
N THR A 640 14.61 -9.99 -16.14
CA THR A 640 16.06 -9.97 -16.23
C THR A 640 16.49 -10.66 -17.52
N HIS A 641 17.26 -9.96 -18.34
CA HIS A 641 17.79 -10.48 -19.59
C HIS A 641 19.28 -10.83 -19.45
N PHE A 642 19.70 -11.89 -20.18
CA PHE A 642 21.05 -12.43 -20.12
C PHE A 642 21.71 -12.42 -21.51
N THR A 643 22.85 -13.10 -21.63
CA THR A 643 23.82 -13.05 -22.74
C THR A 643 23.20 -12.98 -24.14
N ASP A 644 22.31 -13.90 -24.50
CA ASP A 644 21.82 -14.00 -25.89
C ASP A 644 20.97 -12.80 -26.32
N VAL A 645 20.16 -12.26 -25.40
CA VAL A 645 19.36 -11.06 -25.65
C VAL A 645 20.25 -9.82 -25.61
N LEU A 646 21.15 -9.73 -24.63
CA LEU A 646 22.00 -8.56 -24.44
C LEU A 646 23.08 -8.40 -25.53
N LYS A 647 23.49 -9.48 -26.20
CA LYS A 647 24.30 -9.38 -27.43
C LYS A 647 23.61 -8.61 -28.55
N ILE A 648 22.27 -8.55 -28.53
CA ILE A 648 21.47 -7.91 -29.57
C ILE A 648 21.04 -6.51 -29.15
N ILE A 649 20.43 -6.37 -27.98
CA ILE A 649 19.84 -5.09 -27.52
C ILE A 649 20.65 -4.41 -26.41
N GLY A 650 21.70 -5.04 -25.89
CA GLY A 650 22.40 -4.57 -24.69
C GLY A 650 23.06 -3.20 -24.86
N GLY A 651 23.50 -2.88 -26.08
CA GLY A 651 23.98 -1.54 -26.40
C GLY A 651 22.90 -0.47 -26.21
N ALA A 652 21.74 -0.67 -26.82
CA ALA A 652 20.60 0.24 -26.69
C ALA A 652 20.01 0.24 -25.28
N MET A 653 20.03 -0.90 -24.59
CA MET A 653 19.62 -1.01 -23.18
C MET A 653 20.47 -0.10 -22.29
N ALA A 654 21.78 -0.06 -22.50
CA ALA A 654 22.67 0.82 -21.77
C ALA A 654 22.40 2.31 -22.03
N GLU A 655 21.98 2.67 -23.25
CA GLU A 655 21.56 4.04 -23.57
C GLU A 655 20.22 4.38 -22.88
N ARG A 656 19.23 3.48 -22.97
CA ARG A 656 17.89 3.67 -22.41
C ARG A 656 17.86 3.68 -20.89
N ALA A 657 18.79 2.96 -20.24
CA ALA A 657 19.02 3.06 -18.80
C ALA A 657 19.33 4.49 -18.31
N THR A 658 19.80 5.37 -19.20
CA THR A 658 20.08 6.79 -18.90
C THR A 658 18.97 7.75 -19.38
N ASP A 659 17.94 7.23 -20.06
CA ASP A 659 16.87 8.03 -20.67
C ASP A 659 15.82 8.45 -19.62
N ARG A 660 15.82 9.75 -19.28
CA ARG A 660 14.89 10.33 -18.30
C ARG A 660 13.42 10.37 -18.75
N ARG A 661 13.08 9.88 -19.95
CA ARG A 661 11.70 9.65 -20.37
C ARG A 661 11.13 8.33 -19.80
N LEU A 662 12.00 7.38 -19.43
CA LEU A 662 11.61 6.17 -18.72
C LEU A 662 11.53 6.43 -17.22
N GLY A 663 10.64 5.73 -16.53
CA GLY A 663 10.49 5.80 -15.08
C GLY A 663 11.72 5.28 -14.34
N ARG A 664 11.84 5.65 -13.07
CA ARG A 664 12.99 5.23 -12.23
C ARG A 664 13.10 3.72 -12.15
N GLU A 665 11.99 3.03 -11.88
CA GLU A 665 11.97 1.58 -11.70
C GLU A 665 12.40 0.85 -12.98
N THR A 666 11.85 1.25 -14.13
CA THR A 666 12.27 0.75 -15.44
C THR A 666 13.78 0.88 -15.63
N ARG A 667 14.35 2.09 -15.39
CA ARG A 667 15.81 2.30 -15.53
C ARG A 667 16.62 1.40 -14.60
N ILE A 668 16.18 1.23 -13.35
CA ILE A 668 16.79 0.31 -12.37
C ILE A 668 16.84 -1.12 -12.93
N LYS A 669 15.73 -1.64 -13.46
CA LYS A 669 15.67 -3.03 -13.99
C LYS A 669 16.54 -3.23 -15.24
N LEU A 670 16.62 -2.22 -16.10
CA LEU A 670 17.51 -2.26 -17.28
C LEU A 670 18.98 -2.32 -16.84
N VAL A 671 19.39 -1.44 -15.91
CA VAL A 671 20.77 -1.45 -15.37
C VAL A 671 21.08 -2.75 -14.67
N PHE A 672 20.12 -3.29 -13.89
CA PHE A 672 20.27 -4.58 -13.23
C PHE A 672 20.62 -5.69 -14.22
N SER A 673 19.90 -5.81 -15.34
CA SER A 673 20.20 -6.83 -16.37
C SER A 673 21.61 -6.69 -16.95
N VAL A 674 22.03 -5.45 -17.24
CA VAL A 674 23.37 -5.16 -17.79
C VAL A 674 24.49 -5.52 -16.79
N VAL A 675 24.34 -5.14 -15.52
CA VAL A 675 25.33 -5.42 -14.47
C VAL A 675 25.44 -6.92 -14.20
N ILE A 676 24.30 -7.61 -14.05
CA ILE A 676 24.26 -9.05 -13.78
C ILE A 676 24.90 -9.85 -14.92
N GLU A 677 24.68 -9.48 -16.19
CA GLU A 677 25.35 -10.15 -17.32
C GLU A 677 26.87 -10.02 -17.25
N SER A 678 27.38 -8.82 -16.94
CA SER A 678 28.82 -8.58 -16.85
C SER A 678 29.45 -9.37 -15.70
N LEU A 679 28.78 -9.45 -14.54
CA LEU A 679 29.22 -10.28 -13.41
C LEU A 679 29.25 -11.77 -13.78
N HIS A 680 28.23 -12.26 -14.51
CA HIS A 680 28.26 -13.62 -15.07
C HIS A 680 29.42 -13.82 -16.05
N ALA A 681 29.73 -12.83 -16.90
CA ALA A 681 30.84 -12.92 -17.85
C ALA A 681 32.19 -13.08 -17.15
N PHE A 682 32.45 -12.32 -16.08
CA PHE A 682 33.64 -12.47 -15.25
C PHE A 682 33.70 -13.85 -14.56
N ARG A 683 32.60 -14.27 -13.91
CA ARG A 683 32.49 -15.58 -13.26
C ARG A 683 32.81 -16.73 -14.22
N GLU A 684 32.29 -16.65 -15.44
CA GLU A 684 32.43 -17.67 -16.48
C GLU A 684 33.71 -17.53 -17.32
N ARG A 685 34.51 -16.48 -17.07
CA ARG A 685 35.74 -16.14 -17.83
C ARG A 685 35.50 -16.05 -19.33
N ARG A 686 34.41 -15.39 -19.72
CA ARG A 686 34.02 -15.14 -21.11
C ARG A 686 33.94 -13.65 -21.39
N ASP A 687 33.93 -13.30 -22.67
CA ASP A 687 33.64 -11.92 -23.08
C ASP A 687 32.21 -11.53 -22.66
N PRO A 688 32.01 -10.30 -22.15
CA PRO A 688 30.69 -9.80 -21.79
C PRO A 688 29.85 -9.54 -23.04
N ALA A 689 28.53 -9.72 -22.92
CA ALA A 689 27.61 -9.44 -24.02
C ALA A 689 27.62 -7.96 -24.41
N ILE A 690 27.91 -7.09 -23.44
CA ILE A 690 28.06 -5.65 -23.62
C ILE A 690 29.51 -5.28 -23.29
N PRO A 691 30.23 -4.57 -24.18
CA PRO A 691 31.62 -4.18 -23.91
C PRO A 691 31.73 -3.37 -22.61
N ASN A 692 32.68 -3.76 -21.74
CA ASN A 692 32.93 -3.11 -20.45
C ASN A 692 33.03 -1.57 -20.52
N PRO A 693 33.70 -0.94 -21.52
CA PRO A 693 33.73 0.51 -21.64
C PRO A 693 32.35 1.16 -21.79
N ARG A 694 31.40 0.45 -22.42
CA ARG A 694 30.02 0.92 -22.60
C ARG A 694 29.22 0.84 -21.30
N ILE A 695 29.40 -0.24 -20.54
CA ILE A 695 28.80 -0.39 -19.20
C ILE A 695 29.34 0.71 -18.27
N GLN A 696 30.65 0.95 -18.28
CA GLN A 696 31.27 2.02 -17.50
C GLN A 696 30.70 3.40 -17.87
N GLN A 697 30.56 3.70 -19.17
CA GLN A 697 29.98 4.96 -19.63
C GLN A 697 28.52 5.14 -19.20
N MET A 698 27.72 4.06 -19.24
CA MET A 698 26.36 4.07 -18.70
C MET A 698 26.39 4.44 -17.22
N LEU A 699 27.17 3.71 -16.39
CA LEU A 699 27.26 3.93 -14.94
C LEU A 699 27.72 5.36 -14.57
N ARG A 700 28.59 5.98 -15.38
CA ARG A 700 28.98 7.39 -15.23
C ARG A 700 27.81 8.35 -15.42
N THR A 701 26.90 8.04 -16.33
CA THR A 701 25.83 8.94 -16.79
C THR A 701 24.54 8.82 -15.96
N LEU A 702 24.37 7.72 -15.21
CA LEU A 702 23.21 7.49 -14.35
C LEU A 702 23.00 8.61 -13.32
N ASP A 703 21.76 8.78 -12.85
CA ASP A 703 21.51 9.52 -11.62
C ASP A 703 21.96 8.71 -10.38
N ASP A 704 21.99 9.35 -9.22
CA ASP A 704 22.55 8.74 -8.02
C ASP A 704 21.78 7.50 -7.55
N GLU A 705 20.46 7.58 -7.56
CA GLU A 705 19.59 6.51 -7.07
C GLU A 705 19.67 5.26 -7.96
N VAL A 706 19.63 5.43 -9.29
CA VAL A 706 19.79 4.30 -10.22
C VAL A 706 21.21 3.72 -10.13
N ARG A 707 22.24 4.55 -9.92
CA ARG A 707 23.62 4.07 -9.70
C ARG A 707 23.75 3.29 -8.39
N ALA A 708 23.14 3.75 -7.31
CA ALA A 708 23.11 3.03 -6.04
C ALA A 708 22.42 1.65 -6.20
N SER A 709 21.33 1.58 -6.97
CA SER A 709 20.70 0.30 -7.29
C SER A 709 21.61 -0.64 -8.11
N ALA A 710 22.41 -0.08 -9.04
CA ALA A 710 23.43 -0.83 -9.78
C ALA A 710 24.52 -1.40 -8.85
N ALA A 711 24.94 -0.64 -7.83
CA ALA A 711 25.87 -1.12 -6.81
C ALA A 711 25.26 -2.27 -5.99
N ASN A 712 24.01 -2.11 -5.55
CA ASN A 712 23.29 -3.15 -4.81
C ASN A 712 23.12 -4.45 -5.63
N ALA A 713 23.01 -4.36 -6.95
CA ALA A 713 22.95 -5.54 -7.82
C ALA A 713 24.19 -6.45 -7.70
N ILE A 714 25.37 -5.89 -7.42
CA ILE A 714 26.62 -6.65 -7.21
C ILE A 714 26.50 -7.51 -5.95
N GLN A 715 26.00 -6.91 -4.87
CA GLN A 715 25.76 -7.61 -3.61
C GLN A 715 24.70 -8.70 -3.77
N GLN A 716 23.57 -8.37 -4.42
CA GLN A 716 22.48 -9.30 -4.68
C GLN A 716 22.95 -10.53 -5.47
N PHE A 717 23.83 -10.33 -6.46
CA PHE A 717 24.44 -11.42 -7.23
C PHE A 717 25.24 -12.39 -6.35
N VAL A 718 26.10 -11.89 -5.46
CA VAL A 718 26.91 -12.74 -4.58
C VAL A 718 26.02 -13.51 -3.60
N ARG A 719 25.07 -12.81 -2.97
CA ARG A 719 24.12 -13.41 -2.00
C ARG A 719 23.29 -14.52 -2.63
N GLU A 720 22.52 -14.22 -3.68
CA GLU A 720 21.57 -15.17 -4.28
C GLU A 720 22.26 -16.42 -4.85
N LEU A 721 23.45 -16.26 -5.47
CA LEU A 721 24.17 -17.41 -6.02
C LEU A 721 24.82 -18.27 -4.92
N SER A 722 25.29 -17.66 -3.83
CA SER A 722 25.84 -18.39 -2.69
C SER A 722 24.75 -19.18 -1.95
N GLU A 723 23.55 -18.60 -1.76
CA GLU A 723 22.39 -19.27 -1.15
C GLU A 723 21.87 -20.42 -2.01
N ARG A 724 21.77 -20.24 -3.34
CA ARG A 724 21.39 -21.32 -4.27
C ARG A 724 22.39 -22.48 -4.24
N ALA A 725 23.67 -22.19 -4.02
CA ALA A 725 24.70 -23.21 -3.87
C ALA A 725 24.56 -23.97 -2.54
N ALA A 726 24.14 -23.29 -1.47
CA ALA A 726 23.90 -23.89 -0.15
C ALA A 726 22.58 -24.71 -0.07
N GLY A 727 21.54 -24.28 -0.77
CA GLY A 727 20.20 -24.90 -0.78
C GLY A 727 20.04 -26.15 -1.65
N ARG A 728 20.99 -26.46 -2.55
CA ARG A 728 21.01 -27.72 -3.33
C ARG A 728 21.47 -28.90 -2.47
N LYS A 729 20.69 -29.26 -1.45
CA LYS A 729 20.74 -30.58 -0.81
C LYS A 729 19.51 -31.36 -1.29
N HIS A 730 19.73 -32.40 -2.09
CA HIS A 730 18.74 -33.33 -2.65
C HIS A 730 17.88 -32.86 -3.84
N SER A 731 18.38 -33.00 -5.07
CA SER A 731 17.73 -33.76 -6.16
C SER A 731 18.47 -33.58 -7.50
N ASP A 732 18.84 -34.74 -8.05
CA ASP A 732 19.09 -35.12 -9.44
C ASP A 732 20.06 -34.38 -10.37
N ARG A 733 20.96 -35.23 -10.90
CA ARG A 733 21.78 -35.17 -12.12
C ARG A 733 23.05 -34.30 -12.12
N GLU A 734 24.15 -35.02 -11.94
CA GLU A 734 25.44 -34.92 -12.65
C GLU A 734 25.66 -33.65 -13.48
N GLU A 735 26.10 -32.58 -12.83
CA GLU A 735 27.16 -31.71 -13.35
C GLU A 735 28.02 -31.23 -12.17
N LYS A 736 29.21 -31.84 -12.04
CA LYS A 736 30.23 -31.47 -11.05
C LYS A 736 30.74 -30.04 -11.32
N LYS A 737 30.07 -29.03 -10.78
CA LYS A 737 30.70 -27.76 -10.40
C LYS A 737 30.48 -27.58 -8.90
N HIS A 738 31.58 -27.53 -8.14
CA HIS A 738 31.55 -27.30 -6.70
C HIS A 738 30.63 -26.11 -6.36
N PRO A 739 29.86 -26.16 -5.26
CA PRO A 739 29.09 -25.01 -4.80
C PRO A 739 30.05 -23.85 -4.58
N THR A 740 29.94 -22.81 -5.40
CA THR A 740 30.84 -21.65 -5.35
C THR A 740 30.54 -20.86 -4.07
N SER A 741 31.54 -20.73 -3.19
CA SER A 741 31.35 -19.97 -1.94
C SER A 741 31.16 -18.48 -2.23
N ALA A 742 30.58 -17.72 -1.28
CA ALA A 742 30.44 -16.28 -1.42
C ALA A 742 31.78 -15.56 -1.68
N ALA A 743 32.85 -16.01 -1.00
CA ALA A 743 34.21 -15.50 -1.18
C ALA A 743 34.73 -15.74 -2.60
N GLU A 744 34.55 -16.95 -3.13
CA GLU A 744 34.94 -17.28 -4.52
C GLU A 744 34.14 -16.47 -5.55
N LEU A 745 32.83 -16.27 -5.32
CA LEU A 745 31.98 -15.43 -6.19
C LEU A 745 32.44 -13.98 -6.18
N PHE A 746 32.78 -13.43 -5.01
CA PHE A 746 33.33 -12.09 -4.90
C PHE A 746 34.64 -11.96 -5.70
N LEU A 747 35.62 -12.82 -5.43
CA LEU A 747 36.95 -12.76 -6.06
C LEU A 747 36.93 -13.02 -7.56
N SER A 748 36.05 -13.89 -8.04
CA SER A 748 35.99 -14.25 -9.48
C SER A 748 35.12 -13.32 -10.32
N ALA A 749 34.20 -12.56 -9.71
CA ALA A 749 33.23 -11.75 -10.45
C ALA A 749 33.12 -10.30 -9.95
N ALA A 750 32.82 -10.09 -8.66
CA ALA A 750 32.56 -8.76 -8.11
C ALA A 750 33.83 -7.89 -8.07
N ASP A 751 34.96 -8.43 -7.59
CA ASP A 751 36.25 -7.73 -7.55
C ASP A 751 36.72 -7.27 -8.95
N PRO A 752 36.82 -8.15 -9.97
CA PRO A 752 37.25 -7.72 -11.29
C PRO A 752 36.25 -6.76 -11.96
N PHE A 753 34.95 -6.86 -11.66
CA PHE A 753 33.95 -5.89 -12.13
C PHE A 753 34.17 -4.51 -11.50
N LEU A 754 34.34 -4.44 -10.18
CA LEU A 754 34.60 -3.19 -9.44
C LEU A 754 35.91 -2.52 -9.85
N ARG A 755 36.94 -3.30 -10.22
CA ARG A 755 38.22 -2.76 -10.68
C ARG A 755 38.22 -2.30 -12.14
N ASN A 756 37.59 -3.08 -13.03
CA ASN A 756 37.74 -2.90 -14.48
C ASN A 756 36.53 -2.26 -15.18
N VAL A 757 35.35 -2.25 -14.54
CA VAL A 757 34.10 -1.79 -15.14
C VAL A 757 33.45 -0.66 -14.36
N TRP A 758 33.41 -0.75 -13.03
CA TRP A 758 32.82 0.31 -12.21
C TRP A 758 33.55 1.66 -12.40
N PRO A 759 32.85 2.81 -12.42
CA PRO A 759 33.49 4.12 -12.53
C PRO A 759 34.48 4.37 -11.37
N GLN A 760 35.69 4.85 -11.69
CA GLN A 760 36.78 5.01 -10.73
C GLN A 760 36.90 6.46 -10.19
N GLU A 761 36.09 7.37 -10.73
CA GLU A 761 36.07 8.79 -10.41
C GLU A 761 35.49 9.06 -9.02
N ARG A 762 36.21 9.81 -8.18
CA ARG A 762 35.77 10.14 -6.81
C ARG A 762 34.48 10.95 -6.76
N SER A 763 34.17 11.73 -7.80
CA SER A 763 32.93 12.50 -7.90
C SER A 763 31.68 11.64 -7.99
N LEU A 764 31.83 10.33 -8.25
CA LEU A 764 30.74 9.36 -8.34
C LEU A 764 30.62 8.49 -7.07
N ALA A 765 31.48 8.72 -6.07
CA ALA A 765 31.35 8.14 -4.74
C ALA A 765 30.37 9.02 -3.94
N THR A 766 29.13 8.57 -3.86
CA THR A 766 28.01 9.29 -3.22
C THR A 766 27.52 8.53 -1.98
N PRO A 767 26.77 9.17 -1.08
CA PRO A 767 26.19 8.49 0.08
C PRO A 767 25.31 7.29 -0.32
N GLY A 768 24.53 7.39 -1.40
CA GLY A 768 23.69 6.30 -1.90
C GLY A 768 24.50 5.10 -2.40
N VAL A 769 25.57 5.33 -3.17
CA VAL A 769 26.47 4.27 -3.63
C VAL A 769 27.23 3.65 -2.46
N SER A 770 27.69 4.47 -1.52
CA SER A 770 28.38 3.99 -0.31
C SER A 770 27.48 3.09 0.52
N ALA A 771 26.23 3.50 0.75
CA ALA A 771 25.24 2.69 1.46
C ALA A 771 24.98 1.36 0.75
N ALA A 772 24.82 1.38 -0.57
CA ALA A 772 24.58 0.16 -1.37
C ALA A 772 25.77 -0.81 -1.40
N LEU A 773 27.00 -0.34 -1.19
CA LEU A 773 28.20 -1.18 -1.14
C LEU A 773 28.59 -1.61 0.28
N ALA A 774 28.04 -0.99 1.33
CA ALA A 774 28.46 -1.19 2.71
C ALA A 774 28.24 -2.62 3.25
N ASP A 775 27.25 -3.35 2.73
CA ASP A 775 26.94 -4.74 3.08
C ASP A 775 27.70 -5.77 2.19
N LEU A 776 28.33 -5.33 1.09
CA LEU A 776 29.09 -6.24 0.21
C LEU A 776 30.20 -7.02 0.95
N PRO A 777 30.97 -6.43 1.89
CA PRO A 777 31.98 -7.17 2.65
C PRO A 777 31.40 -8.32 3.47
N ALA A 778 30.33 -8.08 4.23
CA ALA A 778 29.67 -9.12 5.02
C ALA A 778 29.08 -10.20 4.11
N THR A 779 28.47 -9.79 2.99
CA THR A 779 27.94 -10.71 1.96
C THR A 779 29.04 -11.58 1.32
N SER A 780 30.29 -11.10 1.27
CA SER A 780 31.43 -11.82 0.67
C SER A 780 32.04 -12.89 1.61
N GLY A 781 31.58 -12.95 2.86
CA GLY A 781 32.00 -13.97 3.83
C GLY A 781 33.49 -13.94 4.12
N GLN A 782 34.22 -15.00 3.74
CA GLN A 782 35.66 -15.10 4.04
C GLN A 782 36.51 -14.06 3.30
N ALA A 783 36.05 -13.51 2.17
CA ALA A 783 36.74 -12.44 1.45
C ALA A 783 36.39 -11.02 1.98
N PHE A 784 36.04 -10.90 3.26
CA PHE A 784 35.59 -9.64 3.86
C PHE A 784 36.63 -8.53 3.74
N ALA A 785 37.90 -8.82 4.06
CA ALA A 785 38.96 -7.82 4.06
C ALA A 785 39.26 -7.33 2.63
N GLU A 786 39.35 -8.26 1.68
CA GLU A 786 39.55 -7.96 0.26
C GLU A 786 38.37 -7.16 -0.31
N ALA A 787 37.14 -7.45 0.13
CA ALA A 787 35.96 -6.70 -0.25
C ALA A 787 36.00 -5.25 0.26
N VAL A 788 36.36 -5.02 1.52
CA VAL A 788 36.56 -3.66 2.06
C VAL A 788 37.62 -2.91 1.26
N ASP A 789 38.77 -3.54 0.99
CA ASP A 789 39.84 -2.89 0.24
C ASP A 789 39.40 -2.47 -1.16
N THR A 790 38.64 -3.35 -1.83
CA THR A 790 38.14 -3.13 -3.19
C THR A 790 37.14 -1.97 -3.25
N ILE A 791 36.22 -1.88 -2.27
CA ILE A 791 35.20 -0.82 -2.27
C ILE A 791 35.66 0.48 -1.61
N SER A 792 36.76 0.46 -0.84
CA SER A 792 37.19 1.58 0.02
C SER A 792 37.23 2.95 -0.67
N ARG A 793 37.55 2.98 -1.96
CA ARG A 793 37.62 4.21 -2.77
C ARG A 793 36.26 4.79 -3.17
N PHE A 794 35.18 4.01 -3.02
CA PHE A 794 33.80 4.37 -3.32
C PHE A 794 32.99 4.71 -2.06
N LEU A 795 33.60 4.54 -0.89
CA LEU A 795 32.97 4.81 0.39
C LEU A 795 33.10 6.29 0.75
N VAL A 796 31.99 6.86 1.16
CA VAL A 796 31.88 8.20 1.73
C VAL A 796 30.90 8.17 2.89
N PRO A 797 30.89 9.18 3.77
CA PRO A 797 29.91 9.23 4.84
C PRO A 797 28.46 9.17 4.35
N PHE A 798 27.65 8.32 4.98
CA PHE A 798 26.20 8.23 4.74
C PHE A 798 25.44 8.01 6.04
N ASP A 799 24.11 8.14 5.99
CA ASP A 799 23.25 7.96 7.15
C ASP A 799 23.08 6.46 7.48
N CYS A 800 24.02 5.90 8.25
CA CYS A 800 23.98 4.54 8.76
C CYS A 800 23.46 4.51 10.21
N TRP A 801 22.35 3.81 10.44
CA TRP A 801 21.65 3.81 11.72
C TRP A 801 22.01 2.61 12.59
N SER A 802 22.46 1.50 12.00
CA SER A 802 22.99 0.35 12.73
C SER A 802 23.93 -0.52 11.90
N MET A 803 24.50 -1.58 12.49
CA MET A 803 25.28 -2.61 11.78
C MET A 803 24.43 -3.41 10.78
N ILE A 804 23.10 -3.21 10.74
CA ILE A 804 22.26 -3.79 9.70
C ILE A 804 22.63 -3.26 8.32
N ASP A 805 23.02 -1.99 8.23
CA ASP A 805 23.42 -1.32 6.98
C ASP A 805 24.74 -1.89 6.43
N TYR A 806 25.47 -2.63 7.26
CA TYR A 806 26.72 -3.32 6.92
C TYR A 806 26.54 -4.84 6.82
N GLY A 807 25.32 -5.36 6.98
CA GLY A 807 25.03 -6.80 6.99
C GLY A 807 25.49 -7.56 8.22
N LEU A 808 25.95 -6.86 9.26
CA LEU A 808 26.59 -7.44 10.45
C LEU A 808 25.65 -7.53 11.67
N TYR A 809 24.39 -7.11 11.53
CA TYR A 809 23.40 -7.20 12.61
C TYR A 809 22.59 -8.51 12.59
N GLY A 810 22.28 -9.02 13.79
CA GLY A 810 21.45 -10.21 14.02
C GLY A 810 22.23 -11.52 14.12
N GLU A 811 21.51 -12.64 14.06
CA GLU A 811 22.05 -14.00 14.17
C GLU A 811 21.76 -14.79 12.88
N ASN A 812 22.73 -15.59 12.44
CA ASN A 812 22.59 -16.55 11.35
C ASN A 812 22.87 -17.95 11.92
N ALA A 813 21.88 -18.85 11.87
CA ALA A 813 22.00 -20.22 12.39
C ALA A 813 22.45 -20.32 13.87
N GLY A 814 22.14 -19.30 14.68
CA GLY A 814 22.50 -19.23 16.11
C GLY A 814 23.85 -18.58 16.42
N GLU A 815 24.62 -18.19 15.41
CA GLU A 815 25.87 -17.42 15.54
C GLU A 815 25.61 -15.94 15.25
N LYS A 816 26.19 -15.03 16.02
CA LYS A 816 26.05 -13.59 15.77
C LYS A 816 26.76 -13.24 14.48
N LYS A 817 26.15 -12.43 13.60
CA LYS A 817 26.79 -12.06 12.32
C LYS A 817 28.12 -11.30 12.51
N LEU A 818 28.31 -10.60 13.64
CA LEU A 818 29.58 -9.98 14.01
C LEU A 818 30.73 -10.99 14.23
N GLU A 819 30.42 -12.27 14.51
CA GLU A 819 31.42 -13.34 14.65
C GLU A 819 32.10 -13.68 13.31
N LEU A 820 31.58 -13.21 12.17
CA LEU A 820 32.28 -13.26 10.89
C LEU A 820 33.65 -12.57 10.96
N ILE A 821 33.76 -11.55 11.81
CA ILE A 821 35.02 -10.90 12.16
C ILE A 821 35.69 -11.81 13.19
N ASP A 822 36.64 -12.63 12.72
CA ASP A 822 37.26 -13.72 13.48
C ASP A 822 38.81 -13.61 13.54
N ASN A 823 39.40 -12.64 12.84
CA ASN A 823 40.84 -12.45 12.75
C ASN A 823 41.23 -10.97 12.64
N GLU A 824 42.52 -10.67 12.89
CA GLU A 824 43.04 -9.29 12.90
C GLU A 824 42.84 -8.56 11.58
N GLU A 825 42.94 -9.26 10.44
CA GLU A 825 42.78 -8.68 9.11
C GLU A 825 41.35 -8.15 8.91
N LYS A 826 40.34 -8.97 9.21
CA LYS A 826 38.92 -8.57 9.17
C LYS A 826 38.59 -7.48 10.18
N ALA A 827 39.18 -7.51 11.38
CA ALA A 827 38.98 -6.48 12.39
C ALA A 827 39.50 -5.10 11.92
N ASN A 828 40.70 -5.08 11.33
CA ASN A 828 41.27 -3.87 10.75
C ASN A 828 40.47 -3.38 9.54
N ALA A 829 39.98 -4.31 8.70
CA ALA A 829 39.11 -3.98 7.58
C ALA A 829 37.77 -3.38 8.04
N LEU A 830 37.12 -3.97 9.05
CA LEU A 830 35.87 -3.43 9.60
C LEU A 830 36.10 -2.03 10.18
N LEU A 831 37.20 -1.83 10.92
CA LEU A 831 37.53 -0.50 11.45
C LEU A 831 37.66 0.55 10.33
N ARG A 832 38.32 0.19 9.22
CA ARG A 832 38.47 1.07 8.06
C ARG A 832 37.15 1.33 7.35
N LEU A 833 36.31 0.31 7.21
CA LEU A 833 34.96 0.43 6.64
C LEU A 833 34.15 1.47 7.42
N LEU A 834 34.05 1.30 8.74
CA LEU A 834 33.35 2.22 9.64
C LEU A 834 33.97 3.62 9.64
N ASP A 835 35.30 3.71 9.54
CA ASP A 835 35.97 5.01 9.53
C ASP A 835 35.64 5.85 8.30
N LEU A 836 35.49 5.20 7.14
CA LEU A 836 35.17 5.84 5.87
C LEU A 836 33.69 6.22 5.72
N THR A 837 32.79 5.52 6.41
CA THR A 837 31.33 5.65 6.21
C THR A 837 30.61 6.39 7.33
N ILE A 838 31.18 6.48 8.53
CA ILE A 838 30.58 7.22 9.65
C ILE A 838 31.11 8.66 9.66
N GLY A 839 30.20 9.61 9.44
CA GLY A 839 30.53 11.03 9.30
C GLY A 839 31.21 11.67 10.51
N ASN A 840 31.97 12.74 10.24
CA ASN A 840 32.73 13.51 11.25
C ASN A 840 32.01 14.78 11.72
N SER A 841 30.89 15.14 11.08
CA SER A 841 30.13 16.36 11.38
C SER A 841 29.25 16.20 12.61
N GLU A 842 28.93 17.33 13.26
CA GLU A 842 28.13 17.39 14.50
C GLU A 842 26.69 16.85 14.36
N GLY A 843 26.19 16.70 13.12
CA GLY A 843 24.92 16.06 12.79
C GLY A 843 25.01 14.71 12.07
N ALA A 844 26.19 14.07 12.04
CA ALA A 844 26.32 12.75 11.42
C ALA A 844 25.55 11.68 12.21
N VAL A 845 24.85 10.79 11.49
CA VAL A 845 24.17 9.65 12.10
C VAL A 845 25.20 8.65 12.60
N ILE A 846 25.15 8.33 13.90
CA ILE A 846 26.04 7.35 14.53
C ILE A 846 25.27 6.03 14.71
N PRO A 847 25.78 4.90 14.19
CA PRO A 847 25.14 3.60 14.35
C PRO A 847 24.95 3.23 15.83
N HIS A 848 23.76 2.78 16.19
CA HIS A 848 23.39 2.56 17.59
C HIS A 848 24.11 1.41 18.29
N ASP A 849 24.63 0.47 17.52
CA ASP A 849 25.40 -0.73 17.86
C ASP A 849 26.88 -0.60 17.47
N LEU A 850 27.35 0.64 17.21
CA LEU A 850 28.77 0.92 16.95
C LEU A 850 29.67 0.45 18.11
N THR A 851 29.20 0.53 19.36
CA THR A 851 29.95 0.05 20.52
C THR A 851 30.23 -1.45 20.45
N ASP A 852 29.24 -2.26 20.05
CA ASP A 852 29.38 -3.71 19.94
C ASP A 852 30.40 -4.08 18.84
N ALA A 853 30.36 -3.37 17.72
CA ALA A 853 31.35 -3.54 16.64
C ALA A 853 32.77 -3.15 17.09
N LEU A 854 32.93 -2.05 17.83
CA LEU A 854 34.23 -1.63 18.37
C LEU A 854 34.76 -2.58 19.44
N ASP A 855 33.88 -3.16 20.27
CA ASP A 855 34.26 -4.16 21.26
C ASP A 855 34.73 -5.46 20.59
N GLN A 856 34.07 -5.89 19.50
CA GLN A 856 34.52 -7.02 18.68
C GLN A 856 35.87 -6.74 18.00
N ILE A 857 36.09 -5.54 17.46
CA ILE A 857 37.38 -5.16 16.87
C ILE A 857 38.48 -5.20 17.94
N LYS A 858 38.21 -4.67 19.13
CA LYS A 858 39.17 -4.61 20.23
C LYS A 858 39.50 -5.99 20.81
N SER A 859 38.53 -6.90 20.87
CA SER A 859 38.75 -8.25 21.38
C SER A 859 39.66 -9.07 20.46
N ILE A 860 39.57 -8.86 19.14
CA ILE A 860 40.34 -9.59 18.13
C ILE A 860 41.67 -8.92 17.82
N SER A 861 41.69 -7.59 17.69
CA SER A 861 42.87 -6.79 17.36
C SER A 861 43.07 -5.69 18.42
N PRO A 862 43.77 -6.00 19.53
CA PRO A 862 44.04 -5.01 20.58
C PRO A 862 44.84 -3.80 20.08
N THR A 863 45.70 -4.00 19.08
CA THR A 863 46.51 -2.94 18.46
C THR A 863 45.66 -1.96 17.64
N ALA A 864 44.54 -2.40 17.06
CA ALA A 864 43.60 -1.52 16.35
C ALA A 864 42.96 -0.47 17.29
N ALA A 865 42.81 -0.80 18.58
CA ALA A 865 42.26 0.11 19.59
C ALA A 865 43.16 1.33 19.85
N GLU A 866 44.44 1.24 19.51
CA GLU A 866 45.39 2.35 19.64
C GLU A 866 45.28 3.36 18.48
N SER A 867 44.61 2.99 17.39
CA SER A 867 44.53 3.80 16.18
C SER A 867 43.69 5.09 16.36
N PRO A 868 44.00 6.17 15.62
CA PRO A 868 43.20 7.38 15.63
C PRO A 868 41.74 7.16 15.19
N ALA A 869 41.51 6.26 14.21
CA ALA A 869 40.18 5.90 13.72
C ALA A 869 39.32 5.26 14.82
N PHE A 870 39.88 4.31 15.57
CA PHE A 870 39.17 3.67 16.68
C PHE A 870 38.80 4.68 17.78
N ARG A 871 39.74 5.56 18.16
CA ARG A 871 39.50 6.59 19.17
C ARG A 871 38.42 7.59 18.74
N ARG A 872 38.41 7.97 17.46
CA ARG A 872 37.37 8.82 16.86
C ARG A 872 36.00 8.15 16.96
N LEU A 873 35.87 6.92 16.45
CA LEU A 873 34.61 6.18 16.44
C LEU A 873 34.12 5.86 17.86
N SER A 874 35.02 5.53 18.79
CA SER A 874 34.68 5.30 20.20
C SER A 874 34.19 6.58 20.88
N THR A 875 34.73 7.74 20.49
CA THR A 875 34.24 9.04 20.97
C THR A 875 32.88 9.38 20.38
N ALA A 876 32.67 9.06 19.09
CA ALA A 876 31.39 9.24 18.42
C ALA A 876 30.29 8.34 19.02
N ALA A 877 30.59 7.10 19.34
CA ALA A 877 29.66 6.14 19.97
C ALA A 877 29.20 6.54 21.39
N ARG A 878 29.92 7.46 22.05
CA ARG A 878 29.59 7.96 23.39
C ARG A 878 28.72 9.22 23.37
N ARG A 879 28.51 9.82 22.21
CA ARG A 879 27.57 10.93 22.00
C ARG A 879 26.17 10.38 21.79
#